data_AF-A0A653M3K4-F1
#
_entry.id   AF-A0A653M3K4-F1
#
_cell.length_a   1.000
_cell.length_b   1.000
_cell.length_c   1.000
_cell.angle_alpha   90.00
_cell.angle_beta   90.00
_cell.angle_gamma   90.00
#
_symmetry.space_group_name_H-M   'P 1'
#
loop_
_entity.id
_entity.type
_entity.pdbx_description
1 polymer ?
#
loop_
_entity_poly.entity_id
_entity_poly.type
_entity_poly.pdbx_seq_one_letter_code
_entity_poly.pdbx_strand_id
1 'polypeptide(L)'
;MASTKNQKAMYDQVVSILDTVQGNTIPSYQGLYAFWQNPEVFLNASLYGQRLIAPQDGLTTQTTASGCCGSSAPATHTPDKTMSPVKTEGCCGSQETATAPIDSQPKLTSSANLAAPKVTTDCWPSGGSSGGGGAFPTVKRSDQSGIIIGLKGQYPFDGSMFPKLLWDTTNEATAEQIQFIANWIDSGCPLTLEEEQTNKLQLVSTAKVSNLVALARGEMLHTQAQAPTNESKSSVNGLTVRKEISSLTAEELETFREAINCMNQYNDYWQDDRSFDYWARIHTNSCQHGWEQFLPWHRLYLYFFEQKLQDYNPNISLTYWSWTDYADVNTNTFNNSQFDLGVIPDAYGCFLTTKGFEKLSTMKATDGSLLFSPKETTALASLTKKGTIFNSGLRFLKAAGIDYEIINQNNVAIWSPKINALYTVLKEVNPLWFPNRWPGSLNGTAAISQYPTKDDIALILDINNFADMGGGSAYDHYFGALEKVHNGMHNFSGGTNPNYPDNNKDWVKIYQKLNLTPDPQNLDNPIYGWMTDNRTTAFDPLFWGHHSNVDRIWAKWQEQHNGTPLEMDAVMAPWTLTVKESMSIQKLGYTYMRDSVFYPVSNAVGLTQFKAAPAQVSQTTLQAHRKAEIVLHRVQMGNLQNASIRVFLNTPDASVDTPITDNPNFVEAFSTFNGSCFGGPGHCNLPLPNTRTFDRRPLHNHEPRNYKIDASDAVQRVLNNGAKNITVQLVIVGLNGKPVENAVFIEGVSLNFMD
;
A
#
# COMPACT_ATOMS: atom_id res chain seq x y z
N MET A 1 68.95 16.67 -6.27
CA MET A 1 67.56 16.38 -6.68
C MET A 1 67.52 14.89 -7.04
N ALA A 2 66.80 14.08 -6.26
CA ALA A 2 66.77 12.63 -6.48
C ALA A 2 65.74 12.26 -7.56
N SER A 3 66.12 11.35 -8.45
CA SER A 3 65.32 10.82 -9.56
C SER A 3 63.87 10.52 -9.18
N THR A 4 62.92 11.20 -9.83
CA THR A 4 61.54 10.76 -9.94
C THR A 4 61.51 9.50 -10.81
N LYS A 5 61.52 8.32 -10.19
CA LYS A 5 61.17 7.07 -10.87
C LYS A 5 59.76 7.20 -11.44
N ASN A 6 59.54 6.77 -12.68
CA ASN A 6 58.19 6.61 -13.23
C ASN A 6 57.40 5.67 -12.32
N GLN A 7 56.45 6.23 -11.57
CA GLN A 7 55.56 5.46 -10.72
C GLN A 7 54.53 4.79 -11.62
N LYS A 8 54.54 3.45 -11.68
CA LYS A 8 53.54 2.66 -12.40
C LYS A 8 52.20 2.72 -11.68
N ALA A 9 51.08 2.66 -12.40
CA ALA A 9 49.77 2.52 -11.77
C ALA A 9 49.70 1.20 -10.96
N MET A 10 48.82 1.14 -9.97
CA MET A 10 48.59 -0.08 -9.19
C MET A 10 48.15 -1.23 -10.09
N TYR A 11 47.32 -0.97 -11.10
CA TYR A 11 46.93 -1.99 -12.09
C TYR A 11 48.13 -2.53 -12.88
N ASP A 12 49.03 -1.69 -13.41
CA ASP A 12 50.26 -2.15 -14.10
C ASP A 12 51.14 -3.04 -13.21
N GLN A 13 51.14 -2.78 -11.90
CA GLN A 13 51.86 -3.57 -10.91
C GLN A 13 51.15 -4.91 -10.65
N VAL A 14 49.81 -4.93 -10.59
CA VAL A 14 49.02 -6.18 -10.52
C VAL A 14 49.24 -7.06 -11.76
N VAL A 15 49.22 -6.49 -12.96
CA VAL A 15 49.55 -7.21 -14.21
C VAL A 15 50.94 -7.81 -14.13
N SER A 16 51.94 -7.01 -13.75
CA SER A 16 53.33 -7.47 -13.63
C SER A 16 53.52 -8.58 -12.59
N ILE A 17 52.72 -8.57 -11.50
CA ILE A 17 52.72 -9.67 -10.51
C ILE A 17 52.13 -10.92 -11.13
N LEU A 18 50.96 -10.83 -11.76
CA LEU A 18 50.26 -11.99 -12.34
C LEU A 18 51.06 -12.63 -13.48
N ASP A 19 51.73 -11.84 -14.32
CA ASP A 19 52.67 -12.36 -15.34
C ASP A 19 53.86 -13.12 -14.72
N THR A 20 54.40 -12.60 -13.61
CA THR A 20 55.55 -13.22 -12.91
C THR A 20 55.17 -14.53 -12.23
N VAL A 21 53.96 -14.60 -11.67
CA VAL A 21 53.39 -15.82 -11.08
C VAL A 21 53.07 -16.83 -12.18
N GLN A 22 52.41 -16.39 -13.26
CA GLN A 22 52.05 -17.21 -14.41
C GLN A 22 53.28 -17.85 -15.09
N GLY A 23 54.39 -17.13 -15.22
CA GLY A 23 55.60 -17.64 -15.86
C GLY A 23 55.50 -17.66 -17.40
N ASN A 24 56.22 -18.59 -18.04
CA ASN A 24 56.43 -18.57 -19.50
C ASN A 24 55.26 -19.12 -20.34
N THR A 25 54.23 -19.70 -19.73
CA THR A 25 53.08 -20.28 -20.44
C THR A 25 51.84 -19.40 -20.30
N ILE A 26 51.03 -19.29 -21.36
CA ILE A 26 49.76 -18.57 -21.34
C ILE A 26 48.61 -19.59 -21.43
N PRO A 27 48.18 -20.18 -20.29
CA PRO A 27 47.05 -21.10 -20.26
C PRO A 27 45.73 -20.39 -20.62
N SER A 28 44.84 -21.13 -21.27
CA SER A 28 43.51 -20.64 -21.63
C SER A 28 42.49 -20.98 -20.54
N TYR A 29 42.17 -20.02 -19.69
CA TYR A 29 41.13 -20.16 -18.66
C TYR A 29 39.74 -19.99 -19.28
N GLN A 30 39.10 -21.10 -19.68
CA GLN A 30 37.78 -21.10 -20.34
C GLN A 30 37.68 -20.12 -21.54
N GLY A 31 38.78 -19.95 -22.29
CA GLY A 31 38.85 -19.02 -23.44
C GLY A 31 39.25 -17.58 -23.09
N LEU A 32 39.46 -17.24 -21.82
CA LEU A 32 39.84 -15.88 -21.40
C LEU A 32 41.36 -15.58 -21.50
N TYR A 33 42.21 -16.60 -21.72
CA TYR A 33 43.68 -16.49 -21.79
C TYR A 33 44.27 -15.70 -20.59
N ALA A 34 45.32 -14.88 -20.80
CA ALA A 34 45.83 -13.95 -19.78
C ALA A 34 44.84 -12.78 -19.56
N PHE A 35 43.69 -13.09 -18.96
CA PHE A 35 42.55 -12.17 -18.80
C PHE A 35 42.89 -10.88 -18.04
N TRP A 36 43.93 -10.93 -17.20
CA TRP A 36 44.45 -9.77 -16.46
C TRP A 36 45.20 -8.76 -17.33
N GLN A 37 45.52 -9.08 -18.59
CA GLN A 37 46.14 -8.13 -19.53
C GLN A 37 45.13 -7.09 -20.05
N ASN A 38 43.84 -7.41 -20.08
CA ASN A 38 42.79 -6.48 -20.49
C ASN A 38 41.92 -6.11 -19.26
N PRO A 39 41.86 -4.82 -18.87
CA PRO A 39 41.17 -4.43 -17.63
C PRO A 39 39.66 -4.67 -17.67
N GLU A 40 39.00 -4.45 -18.81
CA GLU A 40 37.56 -4.71 -18.95
C GLU A 40 37.22 -6.19 -18.79
N VAL A 41 38.10 -7.06 -19.33
CA VAL A 41 37.98 -8.51 -19.16
C VAL A 41 38.27 -8.88 -17.71
N PHE A 42 39.35 -8.38 -17.10
CA PHE A 42 39.73 -8.76 -15.73
C PHE A 42 38.67 -8.39 -14.67
N LEU A 43 38.10 -7.20 -14.76
CA LEU A 43 37.07 -6.70 -13.82
C LEU A 43 35.75 -7.49 -13.89
N ASN A 44 35.49 -8.16 -15.02
CA ASN A 44 34.26 -8.92 -15.27
C ASN A 44 34.48 -10.43 -15.40
N ALA A 45 35.74 -10.88 -15.45
CA ALA A 45 36.10 -12.27 -15.61
C ALA A 45 35.50 -13.13 -14.51
N SER A 46 34.94 -14.26 -14.91
CA SER A 46 34.44 -15.29 -14.02
C SER A 46 34.95 -16.64 -14.53
N LEU A 47 35.47 -17.46 -13.63
CA LEU A 47 35.94 -18.81 -13.93
C LEU A 47 35.14 -19.81 -13.11
N TYR A 48 34.56 -20.80 -13.79
CA TYR A 48 33.68 -21.82 -13.21
C TYR A 48 32.50 -21.22 -12.40
N GLY A 49 32.02 -20.04 -12.80
CA GLY A 49 30.97 -19.29 -12.11
C GLY A 49 31.46 -18.41 -10.94
N GLN A 50 32.71 -18.54 -10.51
CA GLN A 50 33.30 -17.66 -9.50
C GLN A 50 33.84 -16.38 -10.16
N ARG A 51 33.34 -15.21 -9.74
CA ARG A 51 33.83 -13.91 -10.21
C ARG A 51 35.24 -13.66 -9.67
N LEU A 52 36.17 -13.28 -10.55
CA LEU A 52 37.58 -13.09 -10.16
C LEU A 52 37.81 -11.80 -9.38
N ILE A 53 37.06 -10.75 -9.72
CA ILE A 53 37.01 -9.48 -8.99
C ILE A 53 35.57 -9.26 -8.53
N ALA A 54 35.34 -9.11 -7.23
CA ALA A 54 34.01 -8.80 -6.69
C ALA A 54 33.52 -7.43 -7.24
N PRO A 55 32.20 -7.22 -7.46
CA PRO A 55 31.69 -5.93 -7.95
C PRO A 55 32.02 -4.78 -6.99
N GLN A 56 31.93 -3.54 -7.47
CA GLN A 56 31.86 -2.36 -6.59
C GLN A 56 30.39 -2.13 -6.18
N ASP A 57 30.18 -1.69 -4.94
CA ASP A 57 28.85 -1.32 -4.46
C ASP A 57 28.27 -0.15 -5.27
N GLY A 58 27.12 -0.37 -5.92
CA GLY A 58 26.35 0.69 -6.59
C GLY A 58 26.38 0.73 -8.12
N LEU A 59 27.17 -0.10 -8.81
CA LEU A 59 27.15 -0.17 -10.28
C LEU A 59 26.04 -1.11 -10.81
N THR A 60 24.83 -0.57 -10.90
CA THR A 60 23.82 -1.12 -11.83
C THR A 60 24.35 -1.00 -13.26
N THR A 61 24.47 -2.12 -13.97
CA THR A 61 24.91 -2.13 -15.38
C THR A 61 23.84 -1.52 -16.28
N GLN A 62 23.89 -0.20 -16.49
CA GLN A 62 23.27 0.45 -17.65
C GLN A 62 24.08 0.08 -18.91
N THR A 63 23.83 -1.11 -19.46
CA THR A 63 24.21 -1.40 -20.85
C THR A 63 23.29 -0.60 -21.76
N THR A 64 23.78 0.56 -22.21
CA THR A 64 23.17 1.32 -23.30
C THR A 64 23.24 0.49 -24.59
N ALA A 65 22.15 -0.21 -24.90
CA ALA A 65 22.00 -0.91 -26.16
C ALA A 65 21.84 0.12 -27.29
N SER A 66 22.96 0.54 -27.87
CA SER A 66 23.03 1.31 -29.11
C SER A 66 22.55 0.45 -30.30
N GLY A 67 21.23 0.33 -30.42
CA GLY A 67 20.57 -0.39 -31.49
C GLY A 67 20.81 0.27 -32.85
N CYS A 68 21.47 -0.44 -33.76
CA CYS A 68 21.70 0.00 -35.13
C CYS A 68 20.40 0.13 -35.94
N CYS A 69 19.90 1.35 -36.11
CA CYS A 69 19.12 1.77 -37.29
C CYS A 69 19.39 3.26 -37.55
N GLY A 70 19.76 3.59 -38.79
CA GLY A 70 20.31 4.91 -39.13
C GLY A 70 19.29 6.03 -39.26
N SER A 71 19.72 7.25 -38.90
CA SER A 71 18.97 8.49 -39.08
C SER A 71 18.84 8.88 -40.56
N SER A 72 17.61 9.12 -41.02
CA SER A 72 17.36 9.99 -42.17
C SER A 72 15.94 10.58 -42.16
N ALA A 73 15.85 11.89 -41.96
CA ALA A 73 14.74 12.72 -42.42
C ALA A 73 15.13 13.33 -43.78
N PRO A 74 14.19 13.74 -44.66
CA PRO A 74 13.62 15.07 -44.48
C PRO A 74 12.18 15.32 -45.00
N ALA A 75 11.63 16.47 -44.55
CA ALA A 75 10.79 17.44 -45.29
C ALA A 75 9.26 17.26 -45.47
N THR A 76 8.55 18.29 -44.95
CA THR A 76 7.41 19.04 -45.51
C THR A 76 6.05 18.37 -45.77
N HIS A 77 5.01 18.81 -45.03
CA HIS A 77 3.96 19.72 -45.54
C HIS A 77 3.04 20.29 -44.44
N THR A 78 2.57 21.53 -44.64
CA THR A 78 1.43 22.22 -43.97
C THR A 78 0.45 22.69 -45.07
N PRO A 79 -0.74 23.30 -44.80
CA PRO A 79 -1.46 23.58 -43.53
C PRO A 79 -2.96 23.11 -43.54
N ASP A 80 -3.75 23.30 -42.47
CA ASP A 80 -4.70 24.44 -42.30
C ASP A 80 -5.54 24.35 -40.98
N LYS A 81 -6.31 25.42 -40.69
CA LYS A 81 -6.92 25.78 -39.40
C LYS A 81 -8.25 25.07 -39.09
N THR A 82 -8.64 24.98 -37.80
CA THR A 82 -9.68 25.86 -37.19
C THR A 82 -9.97 25.60 -35.70
N MET A 83 -10.30 26.69 -34.98
CA MET A 83 -11.04 26.83 -33.71
C MET A 83 -10.56 26.15 -32.40
N SER A 84 -10.15 26.99 -31.45
CA SER A 84 -9.89 26.63 -30.04
C SER A 84 -11.16 26.69 -29.17
N PRO A 85 -11.28 25.82 -28.15
CA PRO A 85 -12.09 26.07 -26.96
C PRO A 85 -11.27 26.67 -25.80
N VAL A 86 -11.97 27.28 -24.85
CA VAL A 86 -11.44 27.97 -23.67
C VAL A 86 -10.89 26.98 -22.64
N LYS A 87 -9.72 27.26 -22.05
CA LYS A 87 -9.22 26.53 -20.87
C LYS A 87 -10.04 26.90 -19.63
N THR A 88 -10.72 25.93 -19.04
CA THR A 88 -11.00 25.89 -17.60
C THR A 88 -10.08 24.83 -16.99
N GLU A 89 -9.17 25.24 -16.11
CA GLU A 89 -8.34 24.31 -15.35
C GLU A 89 -9.22 23.68 -14.26
N GLY A 90 -9.62 22.42 -14.48
CA GLY A 90 -10.36 21.64 -13.50
C GLY A 90 -9.47 21.19 -12.34
N CYS A 91 -10.07 20.88 -11.19
CA CYS A 91 -9.34 20.48 -9.98
C CYS A 91 -8.61 19.13 -10.11
N CYS A 92 -8.86 18.36 -11.16
CA CYS A 92 -8.04 17.20 -11.54
C CYS A 92 -6.74 17.68 -12.20
N GLY A 93 -5.66 17.77 -11.41
CA GLY A 93 -4.34 18.16 -11.88
C GLY A 93 -3.74 17.13 -12.83
N SER A 94 -3.98 17.28 -14.14
CA SER A 94 -3.40 16.42 -15.17
C SER A 94 -1.90 16.68 -15.33
N GLN A 95 -1.07 15.97 -14.56
CA GLN A 95 0.31 15.75 -14.97
C GLN A 95 0.31 14.68 -16.08
N GLU A 96 0.55 15.14 -17.31
CA GLU A 96 0.67 14.25 -18.47
C GLU A 96 1.90 13.34 -18.33
N THR A 97 1.72 12.03 -18.48
CA THR A 97 2.55 11.19 -19.36
C THR A 97 1.97 9.77 -19.49
N ALA A 98 1.27 9.51 -20.61
CA ALA A 98 1.24 8.24 -21.36
C ALA A 98 -0.01 8.17 -22.25
N THR A 99 0.10 8.64 -23.49
CA THR A 99 -0.90 8.33 -24.52
C THR A 99 -0.73 6.89 -25.01
N ALA A 100 -1.77 6.07 -24.86
CA ALA A 100 -1.84 4.75 -25.47
C ALA A 100 -3.08 4.70 -26.40
N PRO A 101 -2.92 4.54 -27.73
CA PRO A 101 -4.06 4.38 -28.62
C PRO A 101 -4.63 2.97 -28.54
N ILE A 102 -5.96 2.89 -28.57
CA ILE A 102 -6.71 1.65 -28.77
C ILE A 102 -6.57 1.25 -30.24
N ASP A 103 -6.20 0.00 -30.51
CA ASP A 103 -6.48 -0.63 -31.81
C ASP A 103 -6.76 -2.14 -31.68
N SER A 104 -7.22 -2.72 -32.77
CA SER A 104 -8.17 -3.82 -32.84
C SER A 104 -7.60 -5.08 -33.47
N GLN A 105 -8.12 -6.23 -33.03
CA GLN A 105 -8.25 -7.52 -33.76
C GLN A 105 -7.12 -7.94 -34.76
N PRO A 106 -6.27 -8.93 -34.43
CA PRO A 106 -5.30 -9.48 -35.37
C PRO A 106 -5.92 -10.53 -36.32
N LYS A 107 -5.57 -10.47 -37.63
CA LYS A 107 -5.78 -11.56 -38.60
C LYS A 107 -4.52 -12.43 -38.73
N LEU A 108 -4.71 -13.75 -38.81
CA LEU A 108 -3.67 -14.71 -39.18
C LEU A 108 -3.42 -14.74 -40.69
N THR A 109 -2.16 -14.94 -41.11
CA THR A 109 -1.75 -15.82 -42.24
C THR A 109 -0.29 -16.28 -42.07
N SER A 110 0.14 -17.28 -42.85
CA SER A 110 1.22 -18.24 -42.53
C SER A 110 2.41 -18.29 -43.52
N SER A 111 3.46 -19.07 -43.15
CA SER A 111 4.49 -19.74 -44.01
C SER A 111 5.61 -18.87 -44.63
N ALA A 112 6.84 -19.35 -44.93
CA ALA A 112 7.66 -20.52 -44.50
C ALA A 112 9.12 -20.41 -45.05
N ASN A 113 10.02 -21.33 -44.64
CA ASN A 113 11.40 -21.65 -45.13
C ASN A 113 12.59 -20.95 -44.40
N LEU A 114 13.50 -21.63 -43.66
CA LEU A 114 14.59 -22.59 -44.01
C LEU A 114 15.89 -21.90 -44.53
N ALA A 115 17.15 -22.20 -44.11
CA ALA A 115 17.68 -23.00 -42.98
C ALA A 115 19.22 -22.83 -42.73
N ALA A 116 19.63 -22.88 -41.44
CA ALA A 116 20.88 -23.48 -40.87
C ALA A 116 22.30 -22.88 -41.15
N PRO A 117 23.42 -23.28 -40.45
CA PRO A 117 23.56 -24.19 -39.29
C PRO A 117 24.57 -23.79 -38.13
N LYS A 118 24.55 -24.57 -37.01
CA LYS A 118 25.60 -24.81 -35.96
C LYS A 118 25.94 -23.65 -34.97
N VAL A 119 26.31 -23.86 -33.68
CA VAL A 119 27.11 -24.92 -32.99
C VAL A 119 26.54 -25.29 -31.56
N THR A 120 26.86 -26.51 -31.08
CA THR A 120 26.69 -27.22 -29.77
C THR A 120 26.82 -26.41 -28.45
N THR A 121 26.02 -26.59 -27.38
CA THR A 121 25.99 -27.67 -26.30
C THR A 121 27.33 -27.85 -25.56
N ASP A 122 27.49 -28.06 -24.22
CA ASP A 122 26.62 -28.19 -23.01
C ASP A 122 27.46 -27.84 -21.74
N CYS A 123 26.89 -27.71 -20.52
CA CYS A 123 27.64 -27.91 -19.24
C CYS A 123 26.79 -28.18 -17.97
N TRP A 124 27.19 -29.19 -17.20
CA TRP A 124 26.75 -29.64 -15.85
C TRP A 124 27.85 -30.62 -15.32
N PRO A 125 28.00 -31.01 -14.03
CA PRO A 125 27.57 -30.46 -12.73
C PRO A 125 28.71 -30.30 -11.67
N SER A 126 28.33 -29.79 -10.47
CA SER A 126 28.82 -30.11 -9.08
C SER A 126 30.30 -30.43 -8.72
N GLY A 127 30.74 -29.90 -7.57
CA GLY A 127 31.88 -30.43 -6.77
C GLY A 127 31.54 -30.57 -5.27
N GLY A 128 32.51 -30.99 -4.45
CA GLY A 128 32.35 -31.33 -3.02
C GLY A 128 33.24 -30.53 -2.05
N SER A 129 32.98 -30.65 -0.74
CA SER A 129 33.27 -29.65 0.32
C SER A 129 34.49 -29.92 1.24
N SER A 130 35.17 -28.84 1.70
CA SER A 130 35.64 -28.62 3.10
C SER A 130 36.22 -27.18 3.30
N GLY A 131 36.40 -26.59 4.49
CA GLY A 131 35.83 -26.92 5.82
C GLY A 131 36.64 -26.43 7.05
N GLY A 132 36.56 -25.16 7.47
CA GLY A 132 37.24 -24.65 8.69
C GLY A 132 36.95 -23.18 9.04
N GLY A 133 36.87 -22.83 10.34
CA GLY A 133 36.45 -21.50 10.82
C GLY A 133 37.50 -20.72 11.62
N GLY A 134 37.37 -19.39 11.62
CA GLY A 134 38.17 -18.45 12.40
C GLY A 134 37.44 -17.11 12.54
N ALA A 135 37.81 -16.28 13.52
CA ALA A 135 37.15 -14.98 13.74
C ALA A 135 37.34 -14.06 12.53
N PHE A 136 36.24 -13.53 11.98
CA PHE A 136 36.29 -12.74 10.76
C PHE A 136 36.64 -11.27 11.05
N PRO A 137 37.77 -10.74 10.53
CA PRO A 137 37.92 -9.30 10.37
C PRO A 137 36.88 -8.78 9.38
N THR A 138 36.73 -7.46 9.27
CA THR A 138 35.89 -6.80 8.26
C THR A 138 36.20 -7.36 6.87
N VAL A 139 35.30 -8.19 6.33
CA VAL A 139 35.49 -8.91 5.06
C VAL A 139 35.60 -7.89 3.96
N LYS A 140 36.79 -7.79 3.36
CA LYS A 140 37.05 -6.80 2.33
C LYS A 140 36.55 -7.29 0.97
N ARG A 141 36.40 -6.37 0.00
CA ARG A 141 36.04 -6.70 -1.39
C ARG A 141 37.06 -7.68 -2.00
N SER A 142 38.32 -7.57 -1.60
CA SER A 142 39.39 -8.50 -1.91
C SER A 142 39.19 -9.92 -1.36
N ASP A 143 38.65 -10.09 -0.15
CA ASP A 143 38.41 -11.41 0.45
C ASP A 143 37.30 -12.20 -0.27
N GLN A 144 36.38 -11.52 -0.95
CA GLN A 144 35.33 -12.13 -1.78
C GLN A 144 35.75 -12.37 -3.25
N SER A 145 36.93 -11.87 -3.65
CA SER A 145 37.38 -11.89 -5.04
C SER A 145 38.09 -13.20 -5.38
N GLY A 146 37.59 -13.92 -6.40
CA GLY A 146 38.10 -15.24 -6.80
C GLY A 146 39.59 -15.27 -7.12
N ILE A 147 40.18 -14.15 -7.57
CA ILE A 147 41.63 -14.03 -7.81
C ILE A 147 42.42 -14.17 -6.50
N ILE A 148 41.94 -13.60 -5.39
CA ILE A 148 42.63 -13.66 -4.08
C ILE A 148 42.48 -15.05 -3.47
N ILE A 149 41.29 -15.67 -3.58
CA ILE A 149 41.03 -17.04 -3.14
C ILE A 149 41.94 -18.02 -3.89
N GLY A 150 42.02 -17.87 -5.22
CA GLY A 150 42.87 -18.70 -6.08
C GLY A 150 44.37 -18.53 -5.83
N LEU A 151 44.86 -17.29 -5.70
CA LEU A 151 46.28 -17.03 -5.39
C LEU A 151 46.67 -17.51 -3.98
N LYS A 152 45.74 -17.57 -3.02
CA LYS A 152 45.92 -18.19 -1.71
C LYS A 152 45.88 -19.73 -1.76
N GLY A 153 45.60 -20.33 -2.92
CA GLY A 153 45.44 -21.78 -3.07
C GLY A 153 44.28 -22.34 -2.26
N GLN A 154 43.20 -21.57 -2.07
CA GLN A 154 42.05 -21.92 -1.26
C GLN A 154 40.90 -22.48 -2.11
N TYR A 155 40.08 -23.33 -1.49
CA TYR A 155 38.82 -23.82 -2.05
C TYR A 155 37.97 -22.68 -2.63
N PRO A 156 37.46 -22.78 -3.88
CA PRO A 156 37.43 -23.98 -4.73
C PRO A 156 38.63 -24.17 -5.67
N PHE A 157 39.62 -23.26 -5.65
CA PHE A 157 40.80 -23.25 -6.54
C PHE A 157 42.05 -23.90 -5.90
N ASP A 158 41.88 -24.78 -4.92
CA ASP A 158 42.95 -25.53 -4.28
C ASP A 158 43.39 -26.79 -5.08
N GLY A 159 42.60 -27.16 -6.10
CA GLY A 159 42.72 -28.40 -6.86
C GLY A 159 41.66 -29.46 -6.52
N SER A 160 40.81 -29.24 -5.51
CA SER A 160 39.80 -30.21 -5.05
C SER A 160 38.47 -30.13 -5.82
N MET A 161 38.05 -28.91 -6.21
CA MET A 161 36.84 -28.65 -6.99
C MET A 161 37.19 -28.11 -8.39
N PHE A 162 38.05 -27.09 -8.47
CA PHE A 162 38.57 -26.55 -9.72
C PHE A 162 40.10 -26.67 -9.76
N PRO A 163 40.71 -26.69 -10.96
CA PRO A 163 42.17 -26.56 -11.10
C PRO A 163 42.69 -25.33 -10.37
N LYS A 164 43.94 -25.38 -9.91
CA LYS A 164 44.58 -24.22 -9.28
C LYS A 164 44.50 -23.00 -10.20
N LEU A 165 44.16 -21.85 -9.64
CA LEU A 165 44.18 -20.61 -10.42
C LEU A 165 45.65 -20.26 -10.66
N LEU A 166 46.06 -20.16 -11.94
CA LEU A 166 47.47 -20.24 -12.31
C LEU A 166 48.05 -21.63 -11.98
N TRP A 167 47.66 -22.66 -12.76
CA TRP A 167 48.02 -24.08 -12.51
C TRP A 167 49.32 -24.57 -13.17
N ASP A 168 49.84 -23.84 -14.15
CA ASP A 168 51.07 -24.20 -14.90
C ASP A 168 52.24 -23.25 -14.55
N THR A 169 52.30 -22.86 -13.27
CA THR A 169 53.19 -21.81 -12.78
C THR A 169 54.52 -22.34 -12.27
N THR A 170 55.62 -21.69 -12.64
CA THR A 170 56.93 -21.98 -12.03
C THR A 170 57.10 -21.38 -10.64
N ASN A 171 56.22 -20.47 -10.19
CA ASN A 171 56.32 -19.76 -8.92
C ASN A 171 54.94 -19.63 -8.23
N GLU A 172 54.89 -19.77 -6.90
CA GLU A 172 53.72 -19.36 -6.11
C GLU A 172 53.77 -17.85 -5.79
N ALA A 173 52.61 -17.20 -5.65
CA ALA A 173 52.54 -15.78 -5.29
C ALA A 173 52.87 -15.56 -3.79
N THR A 174 53.71 -14.57 -3.48
CA THR A 174 54.05 -14.27 -2.07
C THR A 174 52.90 -13.59 -1.33
N ALA A 175 52.90 -13.66 0.01
CA ALA A 175 51.88 -13.03 0.83
C ALA A 175 51.78 -11.50 0.59
N GLU A 176 52.92 -10.85 0.33
CA GLU A 176 53.01 -9.42 0.02
C GLU A 176 52.39 -9.10 -1.35
N GLN A 177 52.61 -9.97 -2.35
CA GLN A 177 52.01 -9.83 -3.69
C GLN A 177 50.48 -10.00 -3.62
N ILE A 178 50.00 -11.00 -2.89
CA ILE A 178 48.56 -11.23 -2.66
C ILE A 178 47.95 -10.02 -1.93
N GLN A 179 48.61 -9.50 -0.90
CA GLN A 179 48.13 -8.33 -0.16
C GLN A 179 48.14 -7.05 -1.00
N PHE A 180 49.07 -6.90 -1.94
CA PHE A 180 49.10 -5.79 -2.89
C PHE A 180 47.88 -5.82 -3.83
N ILE A 181 47.58 -6.98 -4.44
CA ILE A 181 46.40 -7.17 -5.30
C ILE A 181 45.11 -6.95 -4.48
N ALA A 182 45.06 -7.44 -3.23
CA ALA A 182 43.94 -7.21 -2.34
C ALA A 182 43.70 -5.71 -2.09
N ASN A 183 44.75 -4.97 -1.73
CA ASN A 183 44.67 -3.52 -1.50
C ASN A 183 44.23 -2.75 -2.76
N TRP A 184 44.63 -3.19 -3.96
CA TRP A 184 44.17 -2.63 -5.23
C TRP A 184 42.66 -2.84 -5.43
N ILE A 185 42.15 -4.05 -5.18
CA ILE A 185 40.72 -4.36 -5.24
C ILE A 185 39.93 -3.50 -4.26
N ASP A 186 40.40 -3.39 -3.02
CA ASP A 186 39.74 -2.62 -1.96
C ASP A 186 39.80 -1.10 -2.20
N SER A 187 40.77 -0.63 -2.99
CA SER A 187 40.85 0.78 -3.45
C SER A 187 39.95 1.09 -4.65
N GLY A 188 39.06 0.16 -5.02
CA GLY A 188 38.15 0.29 -6.15
C GLY A 188 38.72 -0.17 -7.50
N CYS A 189 39.79 -0.97 -7.54
CA CYS A 189 40.47 -1.38 -8.78
C CYS A 189 40.86 -0.22 -9.72
N PRO A 190 41.52 0.86 -9.25
CA PRO A 190 41.91 1.97 -10.10
C PRO A 190 42.88 1.49 -11.19
N LEU A 191 42.57 1.84 -12.45
CA LEU A 191 43.31 1.48 -13.64
C LEU A 191 44.39 2.51 -13.96
N THR A 192 44.20 3.76 -13.53
CA THR A 192 45.13 4.89 -13.77
C THR A 192 45.58 5.56 -12.47
N LEU A 193 46.73 6.27 -12.53
CA LEU A 193 47.23 7.10 -11.42
C LEU A 193 46.28 8.24 -11.03
N GLU A 194 45.41 8.68 -11.95
CA GLU A 194 44.41 9.73 -11.73
C GLU A 194 43.19 9.18 -10.97
N GLU A 195 42.75 7.97 -11.29
CA GLU A 195 41.74 7.22 -10.52
C GLU A 195 42.24 6.87 -9.11
N GLU A 196 43.51 6.47 -8.95
CA GLU A 196 44.12 6.24 -7.62
C GLU A 196 44.07 7.47 -6.71
N GLN A 197 44.21 8.67 -7.27
CA GLN A 197 44.15 9.93 -6.54
C GLN A 197 42.70 10.35 -6.25
N THR A 198 41.79 10.09 -7.19
CA THR A 198 40.37 10.40 -7.07
C THR A 198 39.66 9.50 -6.05
N ASN A 199 39.92 8.19 -6.07
CA ASN A 199 39.29 7.23 -5.14
C ASN A 199 39.68 7.48 -3.68
N LYS A 200 40.90 8.00 -3.41
CA LYS A 200 41.33 8.40 -2.07
C LYS A 200 40.53 9.56 -1.48
N LEU A 201 39.80 10.32 -2.29
CA LEU A 201 38.94 11.43 -1.85
C LEU A 201 37.46 11.03 -1.67
N GLN A 202 37.03 9.87 -2.18
CA GLN A 202 35.63 9.43 -2.12
C GLN A 202 35.18 8.78 -0.80
N LEU A 203 36.07 8.65 0.19
CA LEU A 203 35.82 7.98 1.48
C LEU A 203 34.61 8.50 2.31
N VAL A 204 34.01 9.62 1.92
CA VAL A 204 32.81 10.22 2.54
C VAL A 204 31.52 9.43 2.26
N SER A 205 31.50 8.53 1.27
CA SER A 205 30.33 7.66 0.98
C SER A 205 30.10 6.54 2.00
N THR A 206 31.12 6.22 2.82
CA THR A 206 31.13 5.11 3.78
C THR A 206 30.00 5.15 4.81
N ALA A 207 29.50 6.35 5.16
CA ALA A 207 28.46 6.55 6.18
C ALA A 207 27.06 5.99 5.78
N LYS A 208 26.75 5.84 4.49
CA LYS A 208 25.49 5.19 4.07
C LYS A 208 25.59 3.67 4.16
N VAL A 209 26.70 3.10 3.71
CA VAL A 209 26.93 1.65 3.75
C VAL A 209 27.05 1.15 5.20
N SER A 210 27.71 1.91 6.09
CA SER A 210 27.77 1.57 7.52
C SER A 210 26.39 1.46 8.16
N ASN A 211 25.46 2.38 7.83
CA ASN A 211 24.11 2.34 8.39
C ASN A 211 23.27 1.18 7.84
N LEU A 212 23.43 0.80 6.57
CA LEU A 212 22.74 -0.37 6.01
C LEU A 212 23.24 -1.68 6.65
N VAL A 213 24.55 -1.81 6.88
CA VAL A 213 25.14 -2.96 7.57
C VAL A 213 24.68 -3.01 9.04
N ALA A 214 24.67 -1.86 9.74
CA ALA A 214 24.18 -1.77 11.12
C ALA A 214 22.70 -2.16 11.25
N LEU A 215 21.85 -1.74 10.30
CA LEU A 215 20.44 -2.15 10.22
C LEU A 215 20.31 -3.67 9.99
N ALA A 216 21.01 -4.22 8.99
CA ALA A 216 20.98 -5.66 8.66
C ALA A 216 21.58 -6.57 9.76
N ARG A 217 22.30 -6.00 10.73
CA ARG A 217 22.82 -6.67 11.94
C ARG A 217 21.99 -6.45 13.19
N GLY A 218 20.92 -5.63 13.13
CA GLY A 218 20.12 -5.28 14.31
C GLY A 218 20.86 -4.40 15.31
N GLU A 219 21.90 -3.69 14.88
CA GLU A 219 22.60 -2.65 15.65
C GLU A 219 21.80 -1.33 15.63
N MET A 220 20.93 -1.15 14.63
CA MET A 220 19.99 -0.03 14.49
C MET A 220 18.55 -0.53 14.33
N LEU A 221 17.58 0.34 14.64
CA LEU A 221 16.15 0.07 14.43
C LEU A 221 15.69 0.52 13.03
N HIS A 222 14.88 -0.32 12.38
CA HIS A 222 14.09 0.09 11.23
C HIS A 222 12.92 0.96 11.68
N THR A 223 12.83 2.18 11.17
CA THR A 223 11.70 3.08 11.38
C THR A 223 10.55 2.75 10.43
N GLN A 224 9.33 3.09 10.83
CA GLN A 224 8.16 2.97 9.94
C GLN A 224 8.29 3.90 8.73
N ALA A 225 7.77 3.48 7.58
CA ALA A 225 7.52 4.39 6.47
C ALA A 225 6.52 5.48 6.88
N GLN A 226 6.70 6.70 6.34
CA GLN A 226 5.77 7.81 6.55
C GLN A 226 4.68 7.88 5.47
N ALA A 227 4.85 7.13 4.38
CA ALA A 227 3.93 7.08 3.24
C ALA A 227 2.58 6.45 3.63
N PRO A 228 1.45 6.90 3.02
CA PRO A 228 0.15 6.25 3.13
C PRO A 228 0.18 4.75 2.85
N THR A 229 -0.71 3.98 3.51
CA THR A 229 -0.73 2.50 3.40
C THR A 229 -0.81 2.02 1.94
N ASN A 230 -1.52 2.75 1.09
CA ASN A 230 -1.78 2.39 -0.31
C ASN A 230 -0.74 2.91 -1.32
N GLU A 231 0.27 3.68 -0.90
CA GLU A 231 1.35 4.10 -1.81
C GLU A 231 2.23 2.91 -2.22
N SER A 232 2.53 2.02 -1.26
CA SER A 232 3.36 0.82 -1.48
C SER A 232 2.49 -0.44 -1.63
N LYS A 233 1.67 -0.49 -2.70
CA LYS A 233 0.76 -1.63 -2.98
C LYS A 233 1.50 -2.99 -3.11
N SER A 234 2.80 -2.99 -3.39
CA SER A 234 3.65 -4.20 -3.39
C SER A 234 3.66 -4.93 -2.03
N SER A 235 3.46 -4.21 -0.92
CA SER A 235 3.36 -4.79 0.42
C SER A 235 2.10 -5.67 0.62
N VAL A 236 1.09 -5.50 -0.22
CA VAL A 236 -0.22 -6.16 -0.11
C VAL A 236 -0.60 -6.86 -1.41
N ASN A 237 0.40 -7.37 -2.14
CA ASN A 237 0.24 -8.11 -3.40
C ASN A 237 -0.52 -7.31 -4.49
N GLY A 238 -0.29 -6.00 -4.55
CA GLY A 238 -0.92 -5.07 -5.49
C GLY A 238 -2.33 -4.63 -5.12
N LEU A 239 -2.90 -5.13 -4.02
CA LEU A 239 -4.26 -4.79 -3.59
C LEU A 239 -4.33 -3.39 -2.97
N THR A 240 -5.44 -2.69 -3.16
CA THR A 240 -5.79 -1.50 -2.39
C THR A 240 -6.35 -1.92 -1.03
N VAL A 241 -5.85 -1.35 0.06
CA VAL A 241 -6.31 -1.58 1.43
C VAL A 241 -7.39 -0.58 1.79
N ARG A 242 -8.61 -1.06 2.03
CA ARG A 242 -9.69 -0.31 2.67
C ARG A 242 -9.52 -0.39 4.19
N LYS A 243 -9.38 0.76 4.87
CA LYS A 243 -9.19 0.88 6.32
C LYS A 243 -10.43 1.35 7.07
N GLU A 244 -10.47 1.10 8.37
CA GLU A 244 -11.45 1.74 9.27
C GLU A 244 -11.18 3.25 9.28
N ILE A 245 -12.22 4.07 9.23
CA ILE A 245 -12.08 5.54 9.06
C ILE A 245 -11.26 6.21 10.18
N SER A 246 -11.28 5.70 11.41
CA SER A 246 -10.46 6.18 12.54
C SER A 246 -9.02 5.67 12.53
N SER A 247 -8.70 4.71 11.66
CA SER A 247 -7.33 4.20 11.42
C SER A 247 -6.66 4.83 10.20
N LEU A 248 -7.26 5.86 9.61
CA LEU A 248 -6.56 6.73 8.65
C LEU A 248 -5.54 7.62 9.37
N THR A 249 -4.39 7.85 8.73
CA THR A 249 -3.51 8.95 9.12
C THR A 249 -4.18 10.30 8.84
N ALA A 250 -3.68 11.38 9.45
CA ALA A 250 -4.20 12.73 9.17
C ALA A 250 -4.05 13.11 7.67
N GLU A 251 -2.99 12.64 7.01
CA GLU A 251 -2.74 12.87 5.58
C GLU A 251 -3.70 12.07 4.69
N GLU A 252 -3.94 10.79 5.00
CA GLU A 252 -4.93 9.96 4.30
C GLU A 252 -6.34 10.53 4.43
N LEU A 253 -6.73 10.98 5.63
CA LEU A 253 -8.05 11.56 5.88
C LEU A 253 -8.24 12.90 5.16
N GLU A 254 -7.22 13.78 5.15
CA GLU A 254 -7.31 15.05 4.43
C GLU A 254 -7.35 14.81 2.91
N THR A 255 -6.52 13.92 2.38
CA THR A 255 -6.53 13.54 0.96
C THR A 255 -7.91 13.01 0.53
N PHE A 256 -8.56 12.20 1.37
CA PHE A 256 -9.92 11.71 1.12
C PHE A 256 -10.97 12.84 1.18
N ARG A 257 -10.82 13.81 2.08
CA ARG A 257 -11.67 15.01 2.12
C ARG A 257 -11.50 15.86 0.86
N GLU A 258 -10.27 16.12 0.45
CA GLU A 258 -9.99 16.92 -0.75
C GLU A 258 -10.59 16.29 -2.01
N ALA A 259 -10.53 14.96 -2.15
CA ALA A 259 -11.19 14.24 -3.24
C ALA A 259 -12.72 14.42 -3.24
N ILE A 260 -13.40 14.24 -2.10
CA ILE A 260 -14.86 14.45 -2.01
C ILE A 260 -15.23 15.92 -2.27
N ASN A 261 -14.45 16.88 -1.76
CA ASN A 261 -14.67 18.29 -2.05
C ASN A 261 -14.45 18.64 -3.54
N CYS A 262 -13.47 17.99 -4.19
CA CYS A 262 -13.23 18.10 -5.63
C CYS A 262 -14.45 17.61 -6.43
N MET A 263 -14.98 16.42 -6.12
CA MET A 263 -16.19 15.89 -6.76
C MET A 263 -17.40 16.80 -6.55
N ASN A 264 -17.53 17.40 -5.36
CA ASN A 264 -18.61 18.35 -5.06
C ASN A 264 -18.56 19.64 -5.91
N GLN A 265 -17.40 20.04 -6.46
CA GLN A 265 -17.32 21.19 -7.39
C GLN A 265 -18.04 20.94 -8.71
N TYR A 266 -18.33 19.67 -9.04
CA TYR A 266 -19.02 19.26 -10.27
C TYR A 266 -20.52 19.00 -10.07
N ASN A 267 -21.10 19.26 -8.88
CA ASN A 267 -22.51 18.95 -8.59
C ASN A 267 -23.54 19.77 -9.41
N ASP A 268 -23.17 20.95 -9.89
CA ASP A 268 -23.99 21.70 -10.87
C ASP A 268 -24.17 20.93 -12.20
N TYR A 269 -23.26 20.01 -12.49
CA TYR A 269 -23.26 19.12 -13.65
C TYR A 269 -23.49 17.66 -13.22
N TRP A 270 -24.58 17.39 -12.51
CA TRP A 270 -24.94 16.06 -11.95
C TRP A 270 -24.97 14.85 -12.93
N GLN A 271 -24.80 15.08 -14.24
CA GLN A 271 -24.67 14.03 -15.27
C GLN A 271 -23.19 13.65 -15.57
N ASP A 272 -22.24 14.41 -15.05
CA ASP A 272 -20.80 14.25 -15.21
C ASP A 272 -20.27 13.24 -14.19
N ASP A 273 -19.47 12.26 -14.61
CA ASP A 273 -19.00 11.18 -13.73
C ASP A 273 -17.95 11.64 -12.69
N ARG A 274 -17.49 12.90 -12.78
CA ARG A 274 -16.68 13.57 -11.75
C ARG A 274 -17.54 14.16 -10.62
N SER A 275 -18.84 14.29 -10.83
CA SER A 275 -19.80 14.82 -9.86
C SER A 275 -20.09 13.81 -8.74
N PHE A 276 -20.05 14.25 -7.48
CA PHE A 276 -20.52 13.40 -6.37
C PHE A 276 -22.03 13.11 -6.51
N ASP A 277 -22.78 14.09 -6.99
CA ASP A 277 -24.21 14.01 -7.28
C ASP A 277 -24.54 12.92 -8.34
N TYR A 278 -23.68 12.73 -9.35
CA TYR A 278 -23.82 11.65 -10.34
C TYR A 278 -23.77 10.28 -9.67
N TRP A 279 -22.76 10.06 -8.81
CA TRP A 279 -22.59 8.81 -8.10
C TRP A 279 -23.73 8.55 -7.14
N ALA A 280 -24.21 9.56 -6.41
CA ALA A 280 -25.38 9.39 -5.55
C ALA A 280 -26.67 9.03 -6.34
N ARG A 281 -26.86 9.61 -7.54
CA ARG A 281 -28.03 9.36 -8.41
C ARG A 281 -28.06 7.97 -9.04
N ILE A 282 -26.91 7.31 -9.18
CA ILE A 282 -26.86 5.88 -9.56
C ILE A 282 -27.64 5.03 -8.56
N HIS A 283 -27.47 5.27 -7.25
CA HIS A 283 -28.23 4.58 -6.21
C HIS A 283 -29.73 4.88 -6.33
N THR A 284 -30.10 6.17 -6.46
CA THR A 284 -31.50 6.60 -6.66
C THR A 284 -32.21 5.84 -7.78
N ASN A 285 -31.51 5.55 -8.88
CA ASN A 285 -32.09 5.04 -10.11
C ASN A 285 -31.94 3.53 -10.32
N SER A 286 -31.04 2.85 -9.61
CA SER A 286 -30.63 1.47 -9.98
C SER A 286 -30.24 0.56 -8.81
N CYS A 287 -30.33 1.01 -7.56
CA CYS A 287 -29.98 0.19 -6.40
C CYS A 287 -30.84 -1.08 -6.27
N GLN A 288 -30.23 -2.16 -5.78
CA GLN A 288 -30.87 -3.45 -5.55
C GLN A 288 -31.09 -3.67 -4.05
N HIS A 289 -32.32 -4.01 -3.66
CA HIS A 289 -32.74 -4.15 -2.26
C HIS A 289 -33.81 -5.24 -2.09
N GLY A 290 -33.78 -5.97 -0.98
CA GLY A 290 -34.76 -6.99 -0.59
C GLY A 290 -34.55 -8.37 -1.23
N TRP A 291 -33.41 -8.62 -1.86
CA TRP A 291 -33.10 -9.85 -2.59
C TRP A 291 -31.59 -10.04 -2.81
N GLU A 292 -31.20 -11.21 -3.32
CA GLU A 292 -29.80 -11.69 -3.41
C GLU A 292 -28.82 -10.79 -4.16
N GLN A 293 -29.31 -9.87 -5.01
CA GLN A 293 -28.46 -8.91 -5.71
C GLN A 293 -28.05 -7.70 -4.85
N PHE A 294 -28.61 -7.52 -3.63
CA PHE A 294 -28.27 -6.43 -2.72
C PHE A 294 -26.75 -6.32 -2.47
N LEU A 295 -26.11 -7.40 -2.01
CA LEU A 295 -24.68 -7.43 -1.71
C LEU A 295 -23.78 -7.25 -2.94
N PRO A 296 -23.92 -8.04 -4.04
CA PRO A 296 -23.03 -7.94 -5.19
C PRO A 296 -23.19 -6.60 -5.95
N TRP A 297 -24.39 -6.02 -5.98
CA TRP A 297 -24.62 -4.71 -6.60
C TRP A 297 -23.91 -3.59 -5.83
N HIS A 298 -24.09 -3.53 -4.52
CA HIS A 298 -23.45 -2.51 -3.67
C HIS A 298 -21.92 -2.66 -3.66
N ARG A 299 -21.39 -3.88 -3.69
CA ARG A 299 -19.95 -4.12 -3.86
C ARG A 299 -19.39 -3.45 -5.12
N LEU A 300 -20.03 -3.63 -6.27
CA LEU A 300 -19.57 -2.99 -7.51
C LEU A 300 -19.78 -1.48 -7.51
N TYR A 301 -20.86 -1.00 -6.92
CA TYR A 301 -21.11 0.44 -6.78
C TYR A 301 -19.99 1.13 -5.97
N LEU A 302 -19.55 0.53 -4.86
CA LEU A 302 -18.38 0.97 -4.09
C LEU A 302 -17.09 0.90 -4.93
N TYR A 303 -16.86 -0.19 -5.66
CA TYR A 303 -15.67 -0.36 -6.50
C TYR A 303 -15.55 0.72 -7.59
N PHE A 304 -16.62 1.01 -8.34
CA PHE A 304 -16.58 2.03 -9.38
C PHE A 304 -16.48 3.46 -8.82
N PHE A 305 -17.09 3.75 -7.66
CA PHE A 305 -16.91 5.02 -6.98
C PHE A 305 -15.48 5.20 -6.42
N GLU A 306 -14.89 4.15 -5.86
CA GLU A 306 -13.49 4.13 -5.42
C GLU A 306 -12.51 4.43 -6.57
N GLN A 307 -12.78 3.91 -7.78
CA GLN A 307 -11.99 4.25 -8.97
C GLN A 307 -12.07 5.74 -9.32
N LYS A 308 -13.22 6.42 -9.12
CA LYS A 308 -13.33 7.87 -9.34
C LYS A 308 -12.67 8.73 -8.28
N LEU A 309 -12.57 8.23 -7.05
CA LEU A 309 -11.69 8.82 -6.05
C LEU A 309 -10.21 8.62 -6.43
N GLN A 310 -9.87 7.49 -7.05
CA GLN A 310 -8.52 7.19 -7.52
C GLN A 310 -8.08 8.00 -8.76
N ASP A 311 -9.03 8.47 -9.59
CA ASP A 311 -8.78 9.46 -10.64
C ASP A 311 -8.23 10.80 -10.07
N TYR A 312 -8.53 11.12 -8.79
CA TYR A 312 -7.93 12.26 -8.08
C TYR A 312 -6.59 11.90 -7.43
N ASN A 313 -6.51 10.77 -6.71
CA ASN A 313 -5.25 10.25 -6.16
C ASN A 313 -5.28 8.70 -6.09
N PRO A 314 -4.37 7.98 -6.76
CA PRO A 314 -4.41 6.52 -6.90
C PRO A 314 -4.17 5.74 -5.59
N ASN A 315 -3.79 6.43 -4.51
CA ASN A 315 -3.59 5.87 -3.18
C ASN A 315 -4.85 5.99 -2.31
N ILE A 316 -5.92 6.65 -2.76
CA ILE A 316 -7.19 6.67 -2.03
C ILE A 316 -7.84 5.28 -2.08
N SER A 317 -8.40 4.90 -0.93
CA SER A 317 -9.30 3.77 -0.75
C SER A 317 -10.58 4.26 -0.08
N LEU A 318 -11.71 3.62 -0.38
CA LEU A 318 -12.89 3.77 0.47
C LEU A 318 -12.60 3.22 1.87
N THR A 319 -12.98 3.99 2.87
CA THR A 319 -12.96 3.57 4.26
C THR A 319 -14.21 2.76 4.59
N TYR A 320 -14.22 2.07 5.73
CA TYR A 320 -15.42 1.52 6.32
C TYR A 320 -15.67 2.11 7.70
N TRP A 321 -16.96 2.21 8.06
CA TRP A 321 -17.41 2.56 9.40
C TRP A 321 -17.75 1.27 10.16
N SER A 322 -16.90 0.90 11.10
CA SER A 322 -17.04 -0.34 11.86
C SER A 322 -18.07 -0.20 12.99
N TRP A 323 -19.34 -0.49 12.72
CA TRP A 323 -20.46 -0.19 13.63
C TRP A 323 -20.23 -0.68 15.07
N THR A 324 -19.64 -1.87 15.23
CA THR A 324 -19.40 -2.53 16.52
C THR A 324 -18.35 -1.85 17.39
N ASP A 325 -17.33 -1.20 16.80
CA ASP A 325 -16.30 -0.47 17.56
C ASP A 325 -16.90 0.76 18.25
N TYR A 326 -17.96 1.33 17.68
CA TYR A 326 -18.70 2.44 18.29
C TYR A 326 -19.82 1.94 19.20
N ALA A 327 -20.64 0.98 18.75
CA ALA A 327 -21.82 0.48 19.48
C ALA A 327 -21.50 0.04 20.93
N ASP A 328 -20.48 -0.81 21.10
CA ASP A 328 -20.12 -1.37 22.41
C ASP A 328 -19.61 -0.28 23.38
N VAL A 329 -18.93 0.74 22.86
CA VAL A 329 -18.42 1.90 23.63
C VAL A 329 -19.56 2.86 23.99
N ASN A 330 -20.61 2.91 23.16
CA ASN A 330 -21.64 3.96 23.16
C ASN A 330 -23.04 3.49 23.60
N THR A 331 -23.13 2.35 24.27
CA THR A 331 -24.40 1.71 24.70
C THR A 331 -25.39 2.61 25.46
N ASN A 332 -24.95 3.73 26.04
CA ASN A 332 -25.78 4.69 26.78
C ASN A 332 -25.60 6.15 26.31
N THR A 333 -25.02 6.42 25.14
CA THR A 333 -24.44 7.75 24.87
C THR A 333 -25.30 8.74 24.09
N PHE A 334 -26.40 8.30 23.47
CA PHE A 334 -27.29 9.24 22.81
C PHE A 334 -27.86 10.25 23.82
N ASN A 335 -27.62 11.53 23.51
CA ASN A 335 -28.16 12.68 24.22
C ASN A 335 -27.54 13.01 25.59
N ASN A 336 -26.35 12.51 25.91
CA ASN A 336 -25.55 13.00 27.05
C ASN A 336 -24.47 14.01 26.62
N SER A 337 -23.97 14.82 27.55
CA SER A 337 -22.99 15.90 27.27
C SER A 337 -21.54 15.44 27.12
N GLN A 338 -21.27 14.13 27.19
CA GLN A 338 -19.93 13.55 27.17
C GLN A 338 -19.59 12.89 25.82
N PHE A 339 -20.60 12.51 25.04
CA PHE A 339 -20.47 11.71 23.82
C PHE A 339 -21.48 12.18 22.74
N ASP A 340 -21.32 13.41 22.24
CA ASP A 340 -22.31 14.02 21.34
C ASP A 340 -22.53 13.22 20.06
N LEU A 341 -21.47 12.58 19.54
CA LEU A 341 -21.44 11.81 18.29
C LEU A 341 -22.22 10.48 18.32
N GLY A 342 -22.46 9.91 19.50
CA GLY A 342 -23.04 8.57 19.62
C GLY A 342 -22.21 7.52 18.87
N VAL A 343 -22.82 6.78 17.93
CA VAL A 343 -22.13 5.72 17.18
C VAL A 343 -21.43 6.18 15.87
N ILE A 344 -21.45 7.47 15.56
CA ILE A 344 -20.86 8.00 14.31
C ILE A 344 -19.37 8.30 14.48
N PRO A 345 -18.50 7.96 13.51
CA PRO A 345 -17.09 8.31 13.56
C PRO A 345 -16.87 9.83 13.50
N ASP A 346 -15.93 10.33 14.30
CA ASP A 346 -15.49 11.73 14.37
C ASP A 346 -15.27 12.36 12.99
N ALA A 347 -14.72 11.61 12.03
CA ALA A 347 -14.47 12.06 10.66
C ALA A 347 -15.73 12.56 9.92
N TYR A 348 -16.91 12.02 10.24
CA TYR A 348 -18.19 12.40 9.64
C TYR A 348 -18.93 13.48 10.46
N GLY A 349 -18.44 13.84 11.65
CA GLY A 349 -19.09 14.80 12.54
C GLY A 349 -19.03 16.26 12.07
N CYS A 350 -19.91 17.09 12.61
CA CYS A 350 -19.98 18.53 12.34
C CYS A 350 -18.94 19.28 13.18
N PHE A 351 -17.96 19.89 12.53
CA PHE A 351 -16.97 20.79 13.14
C PHE A 351 -16.53 21.85 12.13
N LEU A 352 -15.98 22.96 12.64
CA LEU A 352 -15.45 24.07 11.83
C LEU A 352 -13.92 24.10 11.91
N THR A 353 -13.26 24.17 10.76
CA THR A 353 -11.80 24.31 10.66
C THR A 353 -11.37 25.77 10.76
N THR A 354 -10.08 26.02 11.03
CA THR A 354 -9.48 27.38 11.00
C THR A 354 -9.74 28.09 9.67
N LYS A 355 -9.52 27.40 8.54
CA LYS A 355 -9.80 27.91 7.18
C LYS A 355 -11.27 28.28 7.00
N GLY A 356 -12.20 27.49 7.54
CA GLY A 356 -13.63 27.79 7.50
C GLY A 356 -14.00 29.01 8.36
N PHE A 357 -13.44 29.10 9.57
CA PHE A 357 -13.65 30.25 10.46
C PHE A 357 -13.14 31.56 9.83
N GLU A 358 -11.95 31.57 9.24
CA GLU A 358 -11.39 32.73 8.55
C GLU A 358 -12.34 33.26 7.46
N LYS A 359 -12.87 32.37 6.61
CA LYS A 359 -13.90 32.72 5.62
C LYS A 359 -15.14 33.34 6.28
N LEU A 360 -15.75 32.66 7.26
CA LEU A 360 -17.00 33.10 7.89
C LEU A 360 -16.85 34.43 8.64
N SER A 361 -15.72 34.65 9.31
CA SER A 361 -15.45 35.85 10.11
C SER A 361 -15.41 37.15 9.31
N THR A 362 -15.21 37.06 7.99
CA THR A 362 -15.12 38.20 7.07
C THR A 362 -16.34 38.34 6.15
N MET A 363 -17.28 37.39 6.18
CA MET A 363 -18.48 37.42 5.35
C MET A 363 -19.40 38.58 5.72
N LYS A 364 -19.98 39.19 4.68
CA LYS A 364 -20.90 40.32 4.78
C LYS A 364 -22.29 39.97 4.27
N ALA A 365 -23.30 40.54 4.90
CA ALA A 365 -24.66 40.55 4.37
C ALA A 365 -24.79 41.55 3.20
N THR A 366 -25.93 41.52 2.51
CA THR A 366 -26.20 42.36 1.32
C THR A 366 -26.16 43.86 1.61
N ASP A 367 -26.34 44.27 2.86
CA ASP A 367 -26.22 45.66 3.33
C ASP A 367 -24.78 46.11 3.66
N GLY A 368 -23.80 45.20 3.54
CA GLY A 368 -22.40 45.44 3.84
C GLY A 368 -22.01 45.28 5.32
N SER A 369 -22.96 44.96 6.20
CA SER A 369 -22.69 44.57 7.60
C SER A 369 -22.08 43.17 7.68
N LEU A 370 -21.49 42.80 8.83
CA LEU A 370 -21.00 41.43 9.03
C LEU A 370 -22.18 40.45 9.16
N LEU A 371 -22.08 39.31 8.48
CA LEU A 371 -23.15 38.30 8.45
C LEU A 371 -23.39 37.63 9.81
N PHE A 372 -22.35 37.58 10.64
CA PHE A 372 -22.39 37.06 12.02
C PHE A 372 -22.12 38.18 13.02
N SER A 373 -22.89 38.21 14.11
CA SER A 373 -22.68 39.17 15.20
C SER A 373 -21.35 38.89 15.93
N PRO A 374 -20.77 39.89 16.64
CA PRO A 374 -19.54 39.69 17.41
C PRO A 374 -19.60 38.53 18.42
N LYS A 375 -20.81 38.24 18.96
CA LYS A 375 -21.04 37.12 19.88
C LYS A 375 -20.97 35.77 19.14
N GLU A 376 -21.66 35.64 18.01
CA GLU A 376 -21.60 34.43 17.16
C GLU A 376 -20.18 34.19 16.65
N THR A 377 -19.49 35.21 16.15
CA THR A 377 -18.09 35.11 15.69
C THR A 377 -17.14 34.69 16.82
N THR A 378 -17.33 35.19 18.05
CA THR A 378 -16.55 34.76 19.21
C THR A 378 -16.83 33.30 19.59
N ALA A 379 -18.09 32.85 19.48
CA ALA A 379 -18.46 31.45 19.73
C ALA A 379 -17.86 30.52 18.65
N LEU A 380 -17.96 30.86 17.37
CA LEU A 380 -17.34 30.12 16.26
C LEU A 380 -15.82 30.01 16.43
N ALA A 381 -15.14 31.09 16.83
CA ALA A 381 -13.71 31.07 17.16
C ALA A 381 -13.39 30.12 18.32
N SER A 382 -14.24 30.10 19.36
CA SER A 382 -14.08 29.21 20.52
C SER A 382 -14.27 27.73 20.16
N LEU A 383 -15.29 27.41 19.35
CA LEU A 383 -15.56 26.05 18.87
C LEU A 383 -14.41 25.55 17.98
N THR A 384 -13.96 26.38 17.04
CA THR A 384 -12.82 26.09 16.16
C THR A 384 -11.55 25.80 16.97
N LYS A 385 -11.23 26.64 17.96
CA LYS A 385 -10.06 26.45 18.84
C LYS A 385 -10.15 25.21 19.72
N LYS A 386 -11.35 24.81 20.13
CA LYS A 386 -11.58 23.60 20.94
C LYS A 386 -11.57 22.31 20.13
N GLY A 387 -11.76 22.38 18.80
CA GLY A 387 -11.94 21.19 17.96
C GLY A 387 -13.17 20.36 18.33
N THR A 388 -14.22 20.99 18.88
CA THR A 388 -15.43 20.26 19.31
C THR A 388 -16.21 19.74 18.10
N ILE A 389 -16.43 18.43 18.06
CA ILE A 389 -17.17 17.74 17.00
C ILE A 389 -18.58 17.43 17.51
N PHE A 390 -19.60 17.71 16.70
CA PHE A 390 -21.01 17.52 17.01
C PHE A 390 -21.66 16.49 16.08
N ASN A 391 -22.73 15.81 16.50
CA ASN A 391 -23.39 14.82 15.63
C ASN A 391 -24.17 15.42 14.45
N SER A 392 -24.54 16.69 14.52
CA SER A 392 -25.44 17.35 13.57
C SER A 392 -25.21 18.85 13.53
N GLY A 393 -25.59 19.46 12.39
CA GLY A 393 -25.47 20.91 12.20
C GLY A 393 -26.25 21.72 13.24
N LEU A 394 -27.39 21.23 13.72
CA LEU A 394 -28.17 21.92 14.75
C LEU A 394 -27.45 22.00 16.10
N ARG A 395 -26.74 20.95 16.53
CA ARG A 395 -25.99 20.98 17.79
C ARG A 395 -24.83 21.96 17.71
N PHE A 396 -24.13 21.98 16.57
CA PHE A 396 -23.11 22.99 16.27
C PHE A 396 -23.70 24.42 16.31
N LEU A 397 -24.82 24.67 15.63
CA LEU A 397 -25.52 25.95 15.62
C LEU A 397 -25.92 26.41 17.04
N LYS A 398 -26.53 25.51 17.82
CA LYS A 398 -26.91 25.76 19.22
C LYS A 398 -25.69 26.10 20.10
N ALA A 399 -24.56 25.43 19.89
CA ALA A 399 -23.31 25.71 20.59
C ALA A 399 -22.65 27.04 20.14
N ALA A 400 -22.82 27.43 18.88
CA ALA A 400 -22.40 28.72 18.34
C ALA A 400 -23.34 29.88 18.75
N GLY A 401 -24.53 29.58 19.29
CA GLY A 401 -25.57 30.57 19.59
C GLY A 401 -26.21 31.18 18.33
N ILE A 402 -26.28 30.39 17.26
CA ILE A 402 -26.91 30.74 15.98
C ILE A 402 -28.23 29.98 15.89
N ASP A 403 -29.34 30.68 15.67
CA ASP A 403 -30.66 30.05 15.51
C ASP A 403 -30.78 29.39 14.13
N TYR A 404 -31.32 28.17 14.08
CA TYR A 404 -31.62 27.49 12.82
C TYR A 404 -32.84 28.12 12.14
N GLU A 405 -32.63 28.72 10.96
CA GLU A 405 -33.62 29.54 10.28
C GLU A 405 -33.87 29.05 8.85
N ILE A 406 -35.15 28.81 8.55
CA ILE A 406 -35.67 28.53 7.21
C ILE A 406 -36.65 29.63 6.84
N ILE A 407 -36.53 30.13 5.60
CA ILE A 407 -37.38 31.17 5.03
C ILE A 407 -38.16 30.63 3.82
N ASN A 408 -39.33 31.22 3.55
CA ASN A 408 -40.07 30.96 2.31
C ASN A 408 -39.63 31.98 1.24
N GLN A 409 -39.05 31.49 0.15
CA GLN A 409 -38.78 32.28 -1.06
C GLN A 409 -39.54 31.67 -2.24
N ASN A 410 -40.44 32.42 -2.88
CA ASN A 410 -41.18 31.99 -4.08
C ASN A 410 -41.95 30.66 -3.93
N ASN A 411 -42.54 30.40 -2.75
CA ASN A 411 -43.11 29.10 -2.39
C ASN A 411 -42.07 27.96 -2.37
N VAL A 412 -40.86 28.22 -1.87
CA VAL A 412 -39.80 27.24 -1.63
C VAL A 412 -39.26 27.45 -0.22
N ALA A 413 -39.11 26.38 0.57
CA ALA A 413 -38.39 26.46 1.85
C ALA A 413 -36.89 26.41 1.56
N ILE A 414 -36.15 27.43 2.00
CA ILE A 414 -34.69 27.49 1.89
C ILE A 414 -34.08 27.92 3.23
N TRP A 415 -32.84 27.52 3.48
CA TRP A 415 -32.07 28.09 4.61
C TRP A 415 -31.94 29.61 4.46
N SER A 416 -31.98 30.34 5.57
CA SER A 416 -31.70 31.78 5.53
C SER A 416 -30.26 32.05 5.05
N PRO A 417 -29.96 33.24 4.49
CA PRO A 417 -28.63 33.53 3.95
C PRO A 417 -27.48 33.27 4.94
N LYS A 418 -27.71 33.44 6.26
CA LYS A 418 -26.74 33.13 7.31
C LYS A 418 -26.47 31.62 7.41
N ILE A 419 -27.52 30.80 7.49
CA ILE A 419 -27.40 29.34 7.59
C ILE A 419 -26.83 28.76 6.30
N ASN A 420 -27.29 29.25 5.14
CA ASN A 420 -26.77 28.82 3.85
C ASN A 420 -25.26 29.09 3.74
N ALA A 421 -24.80 30.31 4.05
CA ALA A 421 -23.38 30.65 4.01
C ALA A 421 -22.53 29.79 4.97
N LEU A 422 -23.01 29.55 6.19
CA LEU A 422 -22.35 28.68 7.16
C LEU A 422 -22.24 27.23 6.65
N TYR A 423 -23.34 26.67 6.15
CA TYR A 423 -23.38 25.29 5.67
C TYR A 423 -22.60 25.11 4.36
N THR A 424 -22.55 26.12 3.48
CA THR A 424 -21.67 26.12 2.30
C THR A 424 -20.19 26.03 2.72
N VAL A 425 -19.75 26.85 3.68
CA VAL A 425 -18.36 26.78 4.16
C VAL A 425 -18.08 25.45 4.87
N LEU A 426 -18.99 24.95 5.69
CA LEU A 426 -18.84 23.66 6.36
C LEU A 426 -18.73 22.51 5.34
N LYS A 427 -19.55 22.49 4.28
CA LYS A 427 -19.42 21.49 3.19
C LYS A 427 -18.06 21.57 2.48
N GLU A 428 -17.52 22.77 2.27
CA GLU A 428 -16.22 22.94 1.60
C GLU A 428 -15.05 22.47 2.48
N VAL A 429 -15.04 22.80 3.78
CA VAL A 429 -13.91 22.52 4.67
C VAL A 429 -14.06 21.24 5.50
N ASN A 430 -15.24 20.63 5.49
CA ASN A 430 -15.57 19.36 6.13
C ASN A 430 -16.53 18.56 5.22
N PRO A 431 -16.04 18.09 4.06
CA PRO A 431 -16.87 17.50 3.00
C PRO A 431 -17.44 16.10 3.31
N LEU A 432 -17.07 15.51 4.45
CA LEU A 432 -17.66 14.27 4.97
C LEU A 432 -18.85 14.52 5.92
N TRP A 433 -19.01 15.76 6.40
CA TRP A 433 -20.19 16.17 7.14
C TRP A 433 -21.36 16.45 6.20
N PHE A 434 -22.57 16.14 6.66
CA PHE A 434 -23.80 16.35 5.89
C PHE A 434 -24.86 17.10 6.70
N PRO A 435 -25.50 18.15 6.14
CA PRO A 435 -26.41 19.01 6.90
C PRO A 435 -27.72 18.36 7.33
N ASN A 436 -28.24 17.41 6.55
CA ASN A 436 -29.52 16.76 6.81
C ASN A 436 -29.36 15.36 7.44
N ARG A 437 -28.24 15.13 8.12
CA ARG A 437 -28.03 13.94 8.95
C ARG A 437 -28.47 14.27 10.38
N TRP A 438 -29.45 13.53 10.91
CA TRP A 438 -30.02 13.76 12.25
C TRP A 438 -29.92 12.51 13.14
N PRO A 439 -28.71 12.08 13.51
CA PRO A 439 -28.49 10.76 14.11
C PRO A 439 -29.21 10.61 15.45
N GLY A 440 -30.05 9.58 15.59
CA GLY A 440 -30.80 9.35 16.83
C GLY A 440 -31.97 8.37 16.68
N SER A 441 -32.67 8.15 17.80
CA SER A 441 -33.94 7.42 17.79
C SER A 441 -35.00 8.18 17.01
N LEU A 442 -35.82 7.45 16.25
CA LEU A 442 -37.08 8.00 15.72
C LEU A 442 -38.01 8.38 16.88
N ASN A 443 -38.81 9.43 16.71
CA ASN A 443 -39.65 9.99 17.79
C ASN A 443 -40.66 8.96 18.35
N GLY A 444 -40.59 8.69 19.66
CA GLY A 444 -41.69 8.12 20.46
C GLY A 444 -41.67 6.60 20.67
N THR A 445 -41.14 6.16 21.83
CA THR A 445 -41.31 4.82 22.46
C THR A 445 -40.92 3.55 21.69
N ALA A 446 -40.83 3.56 20.36
CA ALA A 446 -40.29 2.46 19.57
C ALA A 446 -38.77 2.57 19.55
N ALA A 447 -38.11 1.86 20.47
CA ALA A 447 -36.67 1.88 20.63
C ALA A 447 -35.98 1.17 19.45
N ILE A 448 -35.69 1.91 18.37
CA ILE A 448 -34.61 1.55 17.44
C ILE A 448 -33.28 1.92 18.12
N SER A 449 -32.99 1.23 19.24
CA SER A 449 -31.86 1.49 20.12
C SER A 449 -30.83 0.36 20.14
N GLN A 450 -31.08 -0.71 19.37
CA GLN A 450 -30.18 -1.85 19.24
C GLN A 450 -29.33 -1.64 17.99
N TYR A 451 -28.15 -1.07 18.20
CA TYR A 451 -27.05 -1.11 17.26
C TYR A 451 -26.51 -2.54 17.20
N PRO A 452 -26.03 -3.02 16.04
CA PRO A 452 -25.40 -4.33 15.96
C PRO A 452 -24.14 -4.36 16.84
N THR A 453 -24.20 -5.17 17.88
CA THR A 453 -23.07 -5.50 18.75
C THR A 453 -22.13 -6.48 18.05
N LYS A 454 -20.97 -6.78 18.66
CA LYS A 454 -20.08 -7.84 18.14
C LYS A 454 -20.78 -9.20 18.08
N ASP A 455 -21.65 -9.50 19.03
CA ASP A 455 -22.41 -10.76 19.07
C ASP A 455 -23.44 -10.83 17.93
N ASP A 456 -24.13 -9.73 17.62
CA ASP A 456 -25.06 -9.67 16.48
C ASP A 456 -24.34 -9.89 15.14
N ILE A 457 -23.14 -9.32 14.97
CA ILE A 457 -22.32 -9.55 13.76
C ILE A 457 -21.76 -10.97 13.74
N ALA A 458 -21.38 -11.56 14.87
CA ALA A 458 -20.96 -12.96 14.94
C ALA A 458 -22.09 -13.90 14.51
N LEU A 459 -23.32 -13.66 14.97
CA LEU A 459 -24.49 -14.43 14.55
C LEU A 459 -24.78 -14.34 13.05
N ILE A 460 -24.50 -13.20 12.40
CA ILE A 460 -24.60 -13.06 10.93
C ILE A 460 -23.48 -13.83 10.23
N LEU A 461 -22.26 -13.79 10.77
CA LEU A 461 -21.13 -14.51 10.22
C LEU A 461 -21.33 -16.04 10.28
N ASP A 462 -21.96 -16.56 11.33
CA ASP A 462 -22.25 -18.00 11.50
C ASP A 462 -23.37 -18.55 10.56
N ILE A 463 -24.05 -17.70 9.78
CA ILE A 463 -25.11 -18.15 8.86
C ILE A 463 -24.50 -18.94 7.70
N ASN A 464 -24.70 -20.25 7.67
CA ASN A 464 -23.99 -21.15 6.75
C ASN A 464 -24.41 -21.10 5.26
N ASN A 465 -25.40 -20.28 4.88
CA ASN A 465 -25.93 -20.20 3.53
C ASN A 465 -26.15 -18.75 3.08
N PHE A 466 -26.05 -18.50 1.77
CA PHE A 466 -26.13 -17.14 1.24
C PHE A 466 -27.54 -16.54 1.36
N ALA A 467 -28.60 -17.33 1.16
CA ALA A 467 -29.96 -16.80 1.08
C ALA A 467 -30.42 -16.16 2.40
N ASP A 468 -30.16 -16.82 3.53
CA ASP A 468 -30.46 -16.27 4.86
C ASP A 468 -29.56 -15.07 5.24
N MET A 469 -28.29 -15.06 4.77
CA MET A 469 -27.32 -14.01 5.09
C MET A 469 -27.52 -12.75 4.23
N GLY A 470 -27.58 -12.93 2.91
CA GLY A 470 -27.52 -11.87 1.89
C GLY A 470 -28.82 -11.61 1.12
N GLY A 471 -29.84 -12.46 1.25
CA GLY A 471 -31.18 -12.26 0.68
C GLY A 471 -31.63 -13.37 -0.26
N GLY A 472 -32.96 -13.52 -0.39
CA GLY A 472 -33.60 -14.54 -1.24
C GLY A 472 -33.50 -14.26 -2.74
N SER A 473 -33.72 -15.30 -3.56
CA SER A 473 -33.55 -15.22 -5.02
C SER A 473 -34.69 -14.51 -5.74
N ALA A 474 -34.54 -14.25 -7.05
CA ALA A 474 -35.52 -13.55 -7.90
C ALA A 474 -36.99 -14.05 -7.83
N TYR A 475 -37.19 -15.31 -7.39
CA TYR A 475 -38.51 -15.94 -7.26
C TYR A 475 -39.04 -16.01 -5.82
N ASP A 476 -38.22 -15.64 -4.83
CA ASP A 476 -38.51 -15.69 -3.39
C ASP A 476 -37.78 -14.55 -2.68
N HIS A 477 -38.22 -13.30 -2.92
CA HIS A 477 -37.60 -12.10 -2.37
C HIS A 477 -37.80 -11.97 -0.86
N TYR A 478 -36.69 -11.90 -0.13
CA TYR A 478 -36.66 -11.47 1.27
C TYR A 478 -35.32 -10.86 1.66
N PHE A 479 -35.36 -9.94 2.62
CA PHE A 479 -34.18 -9.33 3.22
C PHE A 479 -33.31 -10.37 3.94
N GLY A 480 -32.03 -10.47 3.55
CA GLY A 480 -31.02 -11.23 4.30
C GLY A 480 -30.77 -10.64 5.69
N ALA A 481 -30.15 -11.41 6.58
CA ALA A 481 -29.79 -10.96 7.92
C ALA A 481 -28.90 -9.69 7.90
N LEU A 482 -27.94 -9.64 6.98
CA LEU A 482 -27.05 -8.48 6.83
C LEU A 482 -27.80 -7.24 6.30
N GLU A 483 -28.73 -7.41 5.36
CA GLU A 483 -29.54 -6.30 4.83
C GLU A 483 -30.49 -5.73 5.90
N LYS A 484 -31.05 -6.57 6.78
CA LYS A 484 -31.88 -6.11 7.93
C LYS A 484 -31.10 -5.18 8.87
N VAL A 485 -29.85 -5.52 9.19
CA VAL A 485 -28.99 -4.67 10.04
C VAL A 485 -28.58 -3.39 9.32
N HIS A 486 -28.23 -3.48 8.03
CA HIS A 486 -28.01 -2.32 7.15
C HIS A 486 -29.20 -1.33 7.19
N ASN A 487 -30.43 -1.83 7.04
CA ASN A 487 -31.64 -1.01 7.08
C ASN A 487 -31.83 -0.32 8.45
N GLY A 488 -31.47 -1.00 9.55
CA GLY A 488 -31.45 -0.40 10.89
C GLY A 488 -30.48 0.78 11.01
N MET A 489 -29.27 0.62 10.46
CA MET A 489 -28.23 1.65 10.49
C MET A 489 -28.58 2.87 9.61
N HIS A 490 -29.22 2.68 8.46
CA HIS A 490 -29.79 3.77 7.64
C HIS A 490 -30.82 4.60 8.42
N ASN A 491 -31.83 3.93 8.97
CA ASN A 491 -32.89 4.55 9.77
C ASN A 491 -32.34 5.34 10.95
N PHE A 492 -31.39 4.76 11.69
CA PHE A 492 -30.73 5.43 12.81
C PHE A 492 -29.91 6.66 12.37
N SER A 493 -29.09 6.51 11.32
CA SER A 493 -28.14 7.55 10.90
C SER A 493 -28.87 8.77 10.33
N GLY A 494 -30.02 8.54 9.67
CA GLY A 494 -30.86 9.60 9.14
C GLY A 494 -31.67 10.24 10.26
N GLY A 495 -32.30 9.40 11.10
CA GLY A 495 -33.03 9.78 12.31
C GLY A 495 -34.11 10.84 12.08
N THR A 496 -34.63 11.39 13.17
CA THR A 496 -35.68 12.44 13.13
C THR A 496 -35.06 13.83 13.21
N ASN A 497 -35.41 14.70 12.25
CA ASN A 497 -35.15 16.13 12.25
C ASN A 497 -35.79 16.79 13.49
N PRO A 498 -35.00 17.22 14.48
CA PRO A 498 -35.50 17.73 15.76
C PRO A 498 -36.16 19.11 15.66
N ASN A 499 -36.03 19.79 14.51
CA ASN A 499 -36.70 21.05 14.21
C ASN A 499 -37.98 20.86 13.37
N TYR A 500 -38.36 19.62 13.03
CA TYR A 500 -39.63 19.40 12.35
C TYR A 500 -40.80 19.77 13.28
N PRO A 501 -41.76 20.61 12.84
CA PRO A 501 -42.79 21.16 13.71
C PRO A 501 -43.96 20.17 13.89
N ASP A 502 -43.72 19.04 14.57
CA ASP A 502 -44.71 18.01 14.93
C ASP A 502 -46.00 18.59 15.54
N ASN A 503 -45.90 19.75 16.20
CA ASN A 503 -46.99 20.40 16.94
C ASN A 503 -47.63 21.62 16.25
N ASN A 504 -47.15 22.08 15.08
CA ASN A 504 -47.74 23.23 14.38
C ASN A 504 -48.32 22.88 13.02
N LYS A 505 -49.64 22.64 13.01
CA LYS A 505 -50.43 22.25 11.83
C LYS A 505 -50.38 23.25 10.67
N ASP A 506 -50.00 24.51 10.90
CA ASP A 506 -49.90 25.49 9.82
C ASP A 506 -48.52 25.44 9.16
N TRP A 507 -47.45 25.17 9.91
CA TRP A 507 -46.14 24.87 9.31
C TRP A 507 -46.15 23.56 8.51
N VAL A 508 -46.82 22.50 8.98
CA VAL A 508 -46.98 21.25 8.21
C VAL A 508 -47.64 21.53 6.84
N LYS A 509 -48.73 22.32 6.82
CA LYS A 509 -49.40 22.76 5.58
C LYS A 509 -48.55 23.69 4.71
N ILE A 510 -47.62 24.45 5.31
CA ILE A 510 -46.66 25.27 4.58
C ILE A 510 -45.65 24.36 3.90
N TYR A 511 -44.90 23.53 4.64
CA TYR A 511 -43.92 22.60 4.08
C TYR A 511 -44.50 21.72 2.95
N GLN A 512 -45.70 21.17 3.12
CA GLN A 512 -46.41 20.38 2.09
C GLN A 512 -46.81 21.15 0.82
N LYS A 513 -46.78 22.49 0.84
CA LYS A 513 -47.15 23.36 -0.30
C LYS A 513 -45.96 24.04 -0.96
N LEU A 514 -44.75 23.91 -0.40
CA LEU A 514 -43.54 24.53 -0.93
C LEU A 514 -42.88 23.59 -1.94
N ASN A 515 -42.55 24.12 -3.12
CA ASN A 515 -41.98 23.37 -4.23
C ASN A 515 -40.44 23.33 -4.07
N LEU A 516 -39.97 22.49 -3.16
CA LEU A 516 -38.57 22.41 -2.71
C LEU A 516 -37.58 22.25 -3.87
N THR A 517 -36.68 23.23 -4.06
CA THR A 517 -35.50 23.14 -4.94
C THR A 517 -34.34 22.46 -4.19
N PRO A 518 -33.29 21.95 -4.85
CA PRO A 518 -32.72 20.61 -4.59
C PRO A 518 -32.14 20.36 -3.18
N ASP A 519 -33.05 20.12 -2.25
CA ASP A 519 -32.91 19.29 -1.06
C ASP A 519 -33.89 18.10 -1.21
N PRO A 520 -33.57 17.10 -2.05
CA PRO A 520 -34.53 16.16 -2.66
C PRO A 520 -35.31 15.21 -1.75
N GLN A 521 -35.27 15.32 -0.42
CA GLN A 521 -35.92 14.30 0.42
C GLN A 521 -37.40 14.48 0.71
N ASN A 522 -37.91 15.70 0.86
CA ASN A 522 -39.07 15.86 1.73
C ASN A 522 -40.27 16.65 1.22
N LEU A 523 -40.71 16.24 0.02
CA LEU A 523 -42.12 16.33 -0.36
C LEU A 523 -42.99 15.33 0.43
N ASP A 524 -42.46 14.14 0.76
CA ASP A 524 -43.25 13.05 1.35
C ASP A 524 -43.15 12.94 2.88
N ASN A 525 -41.98 13.15 3.51
CA ASN A 525 -41.75 12.77 4.91
C ASN A 525 -40.79 13.69 5.72
N PRO A 526 -41.00 15.04 5.75
CA PRO A 526 -40.09 16.08 6.30
C PRO A 526 -39.57 15.95 7.74
N ILE A 527 -39.99 14.89 8.41
CA ILE A 527 -39.61 14.46 9.74
C ILE A 527 -38.21 13.81 9.76
N TYR A 528 -37.70 13.22 8.67
CA TYR A 528 -36.48 12.38 8.72
C TYR A 528 -35.29 12.91 7.91
N GLY A 529 -34.07 12.51 8.30
CA GLY A 529 -32.79 12.88 7.68
C GLY A 529 -32.26 11.87 6.65
N TRP A 530 -31.23 12.26 5.90
CA TRP A 530 -31.07 11.70 4.56
C TRP A 530 -30.75 10.21 4.45
N MET A 531 -30.08 9.64 5.44
CA MET A 531 -29.82 8.20 5.45
C MET A 531 -31.10 7.34 5.59
N THR A 532 -32.29 7.88 5.88
CA THR A 532 -33.53 7.06 5.99
C THR A 532 -34.23 6.73 4.67
N ASP A 533 -33.83 7.32 3.54
CA ASP A 533 -34.54 7.16 2.25
C ASP A 533 -33.60 6.66 1.15
N ASN A 534 -33.92 5.51 0.54
CA ASN A 534 -33.10 4.89 -0.50
C ASN A 534 -32.96 5.75 -1.77
N ARG A 535 -33.86 6.71 -2.01
CA ARG A 535 -33.78 7.64 -3.14
C ARG A 535 -32.60 8.60 -3.02
N THR A 536 -32.04 8.77 -1.83
CA THR A 536 -31.26 9.98 -1.49
C THR A 536 -30.21 9.77 -0.39
N THR A 537 -30.19 8.61 0.27
CA THR A 537 -29.15 8.23 1.26
C THR A 537 -27.73 8.35 0.72
N ALA A 538 -27.47 7.99 -0.55
CA ALA A 538 -26.13 8.01 -1.16
C ALA A 538 -25.50 9.40 -1.36
N PHE A 539 -26.27 10.48 -1.19
CA PHE A 539 -25.75 11.85 -1.20
C PHE A 539 -25.15 12.26 0.17
N ASP A 540 -25.36 11.47 1.21
CA ASP A 540 -24.67 11.62 2.49
C ASP A 540 -23.33 10.87 2.41
N PRO A 541 -22.15 11.52 2.61
CA PRO A 541 -20.86 10.86 2.59
C PRO A 541 -20.71 9.67 3.57
N LEU A 542 -21.52 9.60 4.62
CA LEU A 542 -21.56 8.47 5.56
C LEU A 542 -22.04 7.17 4.90
N PHE A 543 -22.90 7.27 3.86
CA PHE A 543 -23.38 6.13 3.07
C PHE A 543 -22.23 5.22 2.61
N TRP A 544 -21.16 5.82 2.09
CA TRP A 544 -20.05 5.08 1.48
C TRP A 544 -19.26 4.29 2.52
N GLY A 545 -19.01 4.89 3.69
CA GLY A 545 -18.40 4.19 4.83
C GLY A 545 -19.32 3.12 5.44
N HIS A 546 -20.63 3.36 5.46
CA HIS A 546 -21.63 2.39 5.90
C HIS A 546 -21.69 1.16 4.98
N HIS A 547 -21.84 1.36 3.67
CA HIS A 547 -21.89 0.26 2.68
C HIS A 547 -20.55 -0.46 2.52
N SER A 548 -19.43 0.25 2.64
CA SER A 548 -18.10 -0.40 2.70
C SER A 548 -17.98 -1.33 3.91
N ASN A 549 -18.70 -1.06 5.01
CA ASN A 549 -18.79 -1.99 6.14
C ASN A 549 -19.71 -3.19 5.88
N VAL A 550 -20.81 -3.01 5.13
CA VAL A 550 -21.65 -4.13 4.64
C VAL A 550 -20.80 -5.07 3.77
N ASP A 551 -20.04 -4.50 2.82
CA ASP A 551 -19.15 -5.26 1.95
C ASP A 551 -18.02 -5.96 2.73
N ARG A 552 -17.45 -5.30 3.76
CA ARG A 552 -16.49 -5.89 4.69
C ARG A 552 -17.04 -7.13 5.40
N ILE A 553 -18.26 -7.04 5.95
CA ILE A 553 -18.91 -8.17 6.64
C ILE A 553 -19.17 -9.32 5.66
N TRP A 554 -19.62 -9.02 4.44
CA TRP A 554 -19.79 -10.05 3.42
C TRP A 554 -18.46 -10.70 3.02
N ALA A 555 -17.40 -9.92 2.78
CA ALA A 555 -16.07 -10.45 2.47
C ALA A 555 -15.55 -11.37 3.59
N LYS A 556 -15.74 -10.97 4.86
CA LYS A 556 -15.39 -11.77 6.04
C LYS A 556 -16.18 -13.08 6.14
N TRP A 557 -17.48 -13.05 5.81
CA TRP A 557 -18.32 -14.24 5.70
C TRP A 557 -17.82 -15.19 4.60
N GLN A 558 -17.40 -14.67 3.44
CA GLN A 558 -16.88 -15.45 2.31
C GLN A 558 -15.53 -16.14 2.60
N GLU A 559 -14.78 -15.73 3.62
CA GLU A 559 -13.58 -16.45 4.08
C GLU A 559 -13.93 -17.72 4.87
N GLN A 560 -15.15 -17.80 5.40
CA GLN A 560 -15.65 -18.92 6.23
C GLN A 560 -16.63 -19.81 5.46
N HIS A 561 -17.29 -19.28 4.43
CA HIS A 561 -18.42 -19.92 3.74
C HIS A 561 -18.29 -19.89 2.21
N ASN A 562 -18.72 -20.97 1.57
CA ASN A 562 -18.70 -21.14 0.10
C ASN A 562 -20.07 -20.86 -0.56
N GLY A 563 -21.05 -20.33 0.17
CA GLY A 563 -22.38 -20.06 -0.39
C GLY A 563 -22.37 -18.88 -1.36
N THR A 564 -23.26 -18.91 -2.35
CA THR A 564 -23.38 -17.87 -3.39
C THR A 564 -24.84 -17.51 -3.64
N PRO A 565 -25.11 -16.36 -4.28
CA PRO A 565 -26.36 -16.14 -4.99
C PRO A 565 -26.67 -17.28 -5.97
N LEU A 566 -27.94 -17.44 -6.31
CA LEU A 566 -28.45 -18.34 -7.34
C LEU A 566 -28.17 -17.79 -8.74
N GLU A 567 -28.48 -16.52 -8.99
CA GLU A 567 -28.36 -15.87 -10.30
C GLU A 567 -26.94 -15.34 -10.60
N MET A 568 -25.94 -16.22 -10.55
CA MET A 568 -24.52 -15.86 -10.66
C MET A 568 -24.11 -15.17 -11.98
N ASP A 569 -24.76 -15.49 -13.10
CA ASP A 569 -24.47 -14.89 -14.41
C ASP A 569 -25.37 -13.66 -14.71
N ALA A 570 -26.18 -13.18 -13.74
CA ALA A 570 -26.98 -11.97 -13.90
C ALA A 570 -26.11 -10.71 -13.99
N VAL A 571 -26.44 -9.83 -14.94
CA VAL A 571 -25.74 -8.55 -15.18
C VAL A 571 -26.27 -7.49 -14.21
N MET A 572 -25.38 -6.82 -13.50
CA MET A 572 -25.73 -5.87 -12.45
C MET A 572 -25.79 -4.44 -12.97
N ALA A 573 -26.89 -4.10 -13.66
CA ALA A 573 -27.12 -2.77 -14.19
C ALA A 573 -26.97 -1.67 -13.11
N PRO A 574 -26.31 -0.53 -13.39
CA PRO A 574 -25.88 -0.05 -14.71
C PRO A 574 -24.56 -0.67 -15.23
N TRP A 575 -23.95 -1.60 -14.50
CA TRP A 575 -22.63 -2.15 -14.81
C TRP A 575 -22.69 -3.25 -15.85
N THR A 576 -21.59 -3.44 -16.58
CA THR A 576 -21.40 -4.54 -17.53
C THR A 576 -20.96 -5.84 -16.88
N LEU A 577 -20.67 -5.82 -15.57
CA LEU A 577 -20.21 -6.95 -14.79
C LEU A 577 -21.37 -7.78 -14.24
N THR A 578 -21.12 -9.07 -14.06
CA THR A 578 -22.04 -10.06 -13.49
C THR A 578 -21.88 -10.24 -11.99
N VAL A 579 -22.90 -10.79 -11.32
CA VAL A 579 -22.84 -11.21 -9.90
C VAL A 579 -21.54 -11.98 -9.61
N LYS A 580 -21.21 -12.98 -10.42
CA LYS A 580 -20.00 -13.82 -10.37
C LYS A 580 -18.67 -13.07 -10.41
N GLU A 581 -18.61 -11.93 -11.11
CA GLU A 581 -17.39 -11.12 -11.19
C GLU A 581 -17.18 -10.27 -9.92
N SER A 582 -18.26 -9.92 -9.21
CA SER A 582 -18.18 -9.25 -7.90
C SER A 582 -17.74 -10.18 -6.75
N MET A 583 -17.78 -11.51 -6.92
CA MET A 583 -17.64 -12.44 -5.80
C MET A 583 -16.26 -12.46 -5.11
N SER A 584 -15.21 -11.85 -5.67
CA SER A 584 -13.89 -11.80 -5.04
C SER A 584 -13.32 -10.39 -5.04
N ILE A 585 -13.20 -9.81 -3.85
CA ILE A 585 -12.59 -8.49 -3.64
C ILE A 585 -11.13 -8.44 -4.14
N GLN A 586 -10.40 -9.56 -4.07
CA GLN A 586 -9.03 -9.65 -4.55
C GLN A 586 -8.96 -9.64 -6.08
N LYS A 587 -9.97 -10.17 -6.79
CA LYS A 587 -10.09 -10.01 -8.26
C LYS A 587 -10.48 -8.59 -8.66
N LEU A 588 -11.24 -7.90 -7.81
CA LEU A 588 -11.51 -6.46 -7.91
C LEU A 588 -10.33 -5.61 -7.41
N GLY A 589 -9.22 -6.22 -6.97
CA GLY A 589 -7.99 -5.50 -6.63
C GLY A 589 -7.97 -4.81 -5.26
N TYR A 590 -8.81 -5.21 -4.30
CA TYR A 590 -8.80 -4.65 -2.95
C TYR A 590 -8.90 -5.70 -1.82
N THR A 591 -8.62 -5.26 -0.60
CA THR A 591 -8.74 -6.02 0.65
C THR A 591 -9.15 -5.10 1.81
N TYR A 592 -9.72 -5.68 2.86
CA TYR A 592 -10.00 -4.99 4.11
C TYR A 592 -8.89 -5.22 5.14
N MET A 593 -8.49 -4.16 5.85
CA MET A 593 -7.62 -4.22 7.03
C MET A 593 -8.09 -3.20 8.07
N ARG A 594 -7.74 -3.38 9.34
CA ARG A 594 -7.82 -2.34 10.37
C ARG A 594 -6.72 -1.32 10.18
N ASP A 595 -5.48 -1.80 10.13
CA ASP A 595 -4.28 -0.98 9.97
C ASP A 595 -3.13 -1.81 9.38
N SER A 596 -2.10 -1.14 8.83
CA SER A 596 -0.91 -1.79 8.30
C SER A 596 0.31 -0.87 8.42
N VAL A 597 1.35 -1.39 9.08
CA VAL A 597 2.62 -0.68 9.30
C VAL A 597 3.72 -1.33 8.47
N PHE A 598 4.37 -0.54 7.60
CA PHE A 598 5.47 -0.99 6.75
C PHE A 598 6.83 -0.43 7.21
N TYR A 599 7.83 -1.30 7.25
CA TYR A 599 9.22 -0.99 7.58
C TYR A 599 10.08 -1.25 6.33
N PRO A 600 10.63 -0.22 5.67
CA PRO A 600 11.52 -0.40 4.53
C PRO A 600 12.83 -1.06 4.95
N VAL A 601 13.33 -1.97 4.12
CA VAL A 601 14.60 -2.69 4.30
C VAL A 601 15.37 -2.64 2.98
N SER A 602 16.70 -2.52 3.05
CA SER A 602 17.52 -2.59 1.85
C SER A 602 17.87 -4.05 1.53
N ASN A 603 17.53 -4.49 0.32
CA ASN A 603 17.95 -5.78 -0.23
C ASN A 603 19.43 -5.79 -0.70
N ALA A 604 20.20 -4.72 -0.46
CA ALA A 604 21.62 -4.64 -0.82
C ALA A 604 22.56 -5.35 0.18
N VAL A 605 22.09 -5.61 1.41
CA VAL A 605 22.87 -6.28 2.46
C VAL A 605 22.04 -7.45 3.01
N GLY A 606 22.65 -8.62 3.17
CA GLY A 606 21.97 -9.78 3.71
C GLY A 606 21.69 -9.63 5.21
N LEU A 607 20.46 -9.90 5.62
CA LEU A 607 20.06 -9.79 7.02
C LEU A 607 20.69 -10.92 7.85
N THR A 608 21.16 -10.55 9.05
CA THR A 608 21.40 -11.46 10.17
C THR A 608 20.39 -11.23 11.30
N GLN A 609 19.96 -9.97 11.47
CA GLN A 609 18.84 -9.59 12.31
C GLN A 609 18.00 -8.50 11.63
N PHE A 610 16.75 -8.36 12.08
CA PHE A 610 15.91 -7.19 11.84
C PHE A 610 15.30 -6.76 13.17
N LYS A 611 15.27 -5.46 13.44
CA LYS A 611 14.60 -4.89 14.63
C LYS A 611 13.74 -3.72 14.22
N ALA A 612 12.41 -3.88 14.34
CA ALA A 612 11.48 -2.79 14.13
C ALA A 612 11.47 -1.82 15.33
N ALA A 613 11.34 -0.53 15.05
CA ALA A 613 10.78 0.44 16.00
C ALA A 613 9.32 0.05 16.36
N PRO A 614 8.74 0.55 17.48
CA PRO A 614 7.35 0.25 17.84
C PRO A 614 6.36 0.63 16.74
N ALA A 615 5.35 -0.21 16.51
CA ALA A 615 4.36 -0.05 15.46
C ALA A 615 3.36 1.10 15.69
N GLN A 616 3.16 1.53 16.94
CA GLN A 616 2.28 2.67 17.30
C GLN A 616 0.82 2.55 16.81
N VAL A 617 0.39 1.33 16.52
CA VAL A 617 -0.98 0.98 16.09
C VAL A 617 -1.99 1.35 17.16
N SER A 618 -3.17 1.82 16.75
CA SER A 618 -4.21 2.29 17.68
C SER A 618 -4.66 1.19 18.65
N GLN A 619 -5.02 1.56 19.89
CA GLN A 619 -5.48 0.61 20.88
C GLN A 619 -6.78 -0.10 20.45
N THR A 620 -7.64 0.59 19.69
CA THR A 620 -8.87 0.04 19.08
C THR A 620 -8.53 -1.06 18.08
N THR A 621 -7.57 -0.84 17.19
CA THR A 621 -7.07 -1.87 16.26
C THR A 621 -6.48 -3.05 17.02
N LEU A 622 -5.63 -2.81 18.03
CA LEU A 622 -5.06 -3.88 18.86
C LEU A 622 -6.13 -4.68 19.62
N GLN A 623 -7.26 -4.10 19.98
CA GLN A 623 -8.34 -4.78 20.71
C GLN A 623 -9.34 -5.54 19.82
N ALA A 624 -9.52 -5.13 18.57
CA ALA A 624 -10.61 -5.62 17.73
C ALA A 624 -10.21 -6.05 16.30
N HIS A 625 -8.91 -6.13 16.00
CA HIS A 625 -8.41 -6.94 14.88
C HIS A 625 -8.79 -8.41 15.05
N ARG A 626 -9.04 -9.11 13.93
CA ARG A 626 -9.31 -10.56 13.91
C ARG A 626 -8.05 -11.39 13.72
N LYS A 627 -7.14 -10.90 12.89
CA LYS A 627 -5.90 -11.59 12.49
C LYS A 627 -4.75 -10.60 12.43
N ALA A 628 -3.59 -11.00 12.92
CA ALA A 628 -2.34 -10.28 12.70
C ALA A 628 -1.46 -11.07 11.72
N GLU A 629 -0.89 -10.40 10.73
CA GLU A 629 -0.01 -11.03 9.72
C GLU A 629 1.30 -10.24 9.62
N ILE A 630 2.43 -10.92 9.79
CA ILE A 630 3.74 -10.36 9.45
C ILE A 630 4.05 -10.77 8.01
N VAL A 631 4.45 -9.81 7.18
CA VAL A 631 4.85 -10.10 5.80
C VAL A 631 6.29 -9.67 5.58
N LEU A 632 7.13 -10.61 5.14
CA LEU A 632 8.48 -10.30 4.64
C LEU A 632 8.37 -10.03 3.14
N HIS A 633 8.75 -8.82 2.71
CA HIS A 633 8.52 -8.34 1.35
C HIS A 633 9.67 -8.66 0.41
N ARG A 634 9.32 -9.23 -0.75
CA ARG A 634 10.23 -9.57 -1.85
C ARG A 634 11.50 -10.25 -1.35
N VAL A 635 11.31 -11.33 -0.59
CA VAL A 635 12.39 -12.16 -0.06
C VAL A 635 13.16 -12.77 -1.22
N GLN A 636 14.41 -12.31 -1.34
CA GLN A 636 15.44 -12.82 -2.22
C GLN A 636 16.31 -13.79 -1.42
N MET A 637 16.48 -14.99 -1.96
CA MET A 637 17.26 -16.04 -1.32
C MET A 637 18.71 -15.96 -1.80
N GLY A 638 19.62 -15.81 -0.85
CA GLY A 638 21.04 -15.59 -1.11
C GLY A 638 21.83 -16.87 -1.44
N ASN A 639 23.13 -16.69 -1.68
CA ASN A 639 24.05 -17.73 -2.13
C ASN A 639 24.01 -19.02 -1.28
N LEU A 640 23.42 -20.09 -1.83
CA LEU A 640 23.63 -21.52 -1.49
C LEU A 640 23.46 -21.97 -0.02
N GLN A 641 23.22 -21.07 0.94
CA GLN A 641 23.18 -21.36 2.36
C GLN A 641 21.74 -21.31 2.87
N ASN A 642 21.28 -22.43 3.41
CA ASN A 642 19.99 -22.54 4.07
C ASN A 642 20.05 -21.88 5.46
N ALA A 643 19.01 -21.11 5.77
CA ALA A 643 18.86 -20.41 7.03
C ALA A 643 17.46 -20.59 7.60
N SER A 644 17.35 -20.70 8.92
CA SER A 644 16.09 -20.58 9.63
C SER A 644 15.86 -19.12 10.00
N ILE A 645 14.72 -18.57 9.60
CA ILE A 645 14.23 -17.26 10.02
C ILE A 645 13.35 -17.48 11.24
N ARG A 646 13.80 -16.99 12.40
CA ARG A 646 13.02 -17.00 13.65
C ARG A 646 12.38 -15.64 13.85
N VAL A 647 11.09 -15.63 14.19
CA VAL A 647 10.31 -14.39 14.36
C VAL A 647 9.85 -14.24 15.80
N PHE A 648 10.09 -13.07 16.37
CA PHE A 648 9.72 -12.70 17.73
C PHE A 648 8.95 -11.37 17.74
N LEU A 649 8.09 -11.20 18.74
CA LEU A 649 7.46 -9.93 19.07
C LEU A 649 8.08 -9.35 20.34
N ASN A 650 8.20 -8.04 20.46
CA ASN A 650 8.54 -7.36 21.72
C ASN A 650 9.80 -7.91 22.44
N THR A 651 10.77 -8.38 21.66
CA THR A 651 12.03 -8.98 22.13
C THR A 651 13.20 -8.26 21.44
N PRO A 652 13.51 -6.99 21.83
CA PRO A 652 14.51 -6.17 21.12
C PRO A 652 15.93 -6.77 21.15
N ASP A 653 16.21 -7.63 22.13
CA ASP A 653 17.50 -8.29 22.34
C ASP A 653 17.55 -9.72 21.75
N ALA A 654 16.60 -10.06 20.86
CA ALA A 654 16.52 -11.38 20.23
C ALA A 654 17.85 -11.75 19.53
N SER A 655 18.30 -12.98 19.74
CA SER A 655 19.56 -13.54 19.25
C SER A 655 19.38 -15.01 18.85
N VAL A 656 20.44 -15.64 18.35
CA VAL A 656 20.43 -17.08 18.00
C VAL A 656 20.21 -17.99 19.22
N ASP A 657 20.51 -17.48 20.41
CA ASP A 657 20.36 -18.16 21.70
C ASP A 657 18.99 -17.91 22.35
N THR A 658 18.15 -17.02 21.79
CA THR A 658 16.81 -16.77 22.31
C THR A 658 15.94 -18.03 22.18
N PRO A 659 15.33 -18.52 23.28
CA PRO A 659 14.49 -19.71 23.26
C PRO A 659 13.30 -19.57 22.31
N ILE A 660 12.98 -20.64 21.59
CA ILE A 660 11.77 -20.75 20.76
C ILE A 660 10.67 -21.60 21.43
N THR A 661 11.07 -22.51 22.32
CA THR A 661 10.16 -23.30 23.16
C THR A 661 9.77 -22.50 24.41
N ASP A 662 8.51 -22.60 24.83
CA ASP A 662 7.94 -21.93 26.02
C ASP A 662 8.15 -20.41 26.07
N ASN A 663 8.44 -19.78 24.93
CA ASN A 663 8.62 -18.33 24.81
C ASN A 663 7.32 -17.67 24.35
N PRO A 664 6.62 -16.88 25.19
CA PRO A 664 5.35 -16.25 24.81
C PRO A 664 5.49 -15.23 23.68
N ASN A 665 6.70 -14.69 23.50
CA ASN A 665 7.06 -13.70 22.49
C ASN A 665 7.50 -14.32 21.14
N PHE A 666 7.74 -15.63 21.09
CA PHE A 666 8.04 -16.31 19.82
C PHE A 666 6.78 -16.44 18.98
N VAL A 667 6.91 -16.24 17.66
CA VAL A 667 5.83 -16.38 16.67
C VAL A 667 5.96 -17.72 15.96
N GLU A 668 6.97 -17.85 15.11
CA GLU A 668 7.25 -19.01 14.28
C GLU A 668 8.75 -19.03 13.89
N ALA A 669 9.24 -20.20 13.48
CA ALA A 669 10.51 -20.33 12.78
C ALA A 669 10.32 -21.20 11.54
N PHE A 670 10.73 -20.68 10.38
CA PHE A 670 10.68 -21.40 9.11
C PHE A 670 12.05 -21.39 8.44
N SER A 671 12.31 -22.36 7.58
CA SER A 671 13.63 -22.54 6.95
C SER A 671 13.58 -22.24 5.46
N THR A 672 14.55 -21.46 4.99
CA THR A 672 14.82 -21.32 3.56
C THR A 672 15.46 -22.62 3.05
N PHE A 673 15.04 -23.06 1.85
CA PHE A 673 15.59 -24.25 1.21
C PHE A 673 16.04 -23.89 -0.21
N ASN A 674 17.35 -23.82 -0.38
CA ASN A 674 18.05 -23.31 -1.54
C ASN A 674 19.27 -24.18 -1.88
N GLY A 675 19.67 -24.08 -3.14
CA GLY A 675 20.88 -24.68 -3.69
C GLY A 675 21.20 -24.03 -5.03
N SER A 676 22.19 -24.56 -5.74
CA SER A 676 22.51 -24.08 -7.08
C SER A 676 21.32 -24.31 -8.02
N CYS A 677 20.85 -23.27 -8.69
CA CYS A 677 19.82 -23.41 -9.71
C CYS A 677 20.38 -24.24 -10.88
N PHE A 678 19.68 -25.32 -11.25
CA PHE A 678 20.01 -26.17 -12.37
C PHE A 678 18.76 -26.49 -13.18
N GLY A 679 18.74 -26.09 -14.46
CA GLY A 679 17.66 -26.38 -15.38
C GLY A 679 17.92 -25.83 -16.77
N GLY A 680 16.99 -26.07 -17.70
CA GLY A 680 17.10 -25.61 -19.09
C GLY A 680 17.05 -24.09 -19.25
N PRO A 681 17.28 -23.58 -20.48
CA PRO A 681 17.26 -22.14 -20.77
C PRO A 681 15.99 -21.46 -20.25
N GLY A 682 16.15 -20.39 -19.45
CA GLY A 682 15.05 -19.68 -18.82
C GLY A 682 14.61 -20.21 -17.45
N HIS A 683 15.18 -21.32 -16.93
CA HIS A 683 14.86 -21.80 -15.56
C HIS A 683 15.56 -21.00 -14.46
N CYS A 684 16.80 -20.57 -14.70
CA CYS A 684 17.60 -19.80 -13.73
C CYS A 684 17.70 -18.31 -14.06
N ASN A 685 17.20 -17.90 -15.23
CA ASN A 685 17.13 -16.50 -15.60
C ASN A 685 15.97 -15.84 -14.85
N LEU A 686 16.24 -14.79 -14.09
CA LEU A 686 15.17 -13.93 -13.61
C LEU A 686 14.40 -13.35 -14.81
N PRO A 687 13.07 -13.18 -14.71
CA PRO A 687 12.31 -12.48 -15.75
C PRO A 687 12.84 -11.05 -15.89
N LEU A 688 12.64 -10.46 -17.07
CA LEU A 688 12.94 -9.04 -17.28
C LEU A 688 12.16 -8.20 -16.25
N PRO A 689 12.74 -7.13 -15.69
CA PRO A 689 12.12 -6.35 -14.61
C PRO A 689 10.76 -5.74 -14.99
N ASN A 690 10.48 -5.62 -16.28
CA ASN A 690 9.16 -5.28 -16.83
C ASN A 690 8.61 -6.48 -17.61
N THR A 691 7.62 -7.18 -17.05
CA THR A 691 6.73 -8.04 -17.84
C THR A 691 5.83 -7.19 -18.73
N ARG A 692 5.33 -7.73 -19.85
CA ARG A 692 4.35 -7.01 -20.67
C ARG A 692 3.02 -6.98 -19.91
N THR A 693 2.24 -5.90 -20.02
CA THR A 693 0.94 -5.72 -19.35
C THR A 693 -0.06 -6.87 -19.60
N PHE A 694 0.11 -7.62 -20.70
CA PHE A 694 -0.73 -8.74 -21.09
C PHE A 694 -0.07 -10.13 -20.87
N ASP A 695 1.09 -10.18 -20.21
CA ASP A 695 1.80 -11.43 -19.91
C ASP A 695 1.12 -12.14 -18.73
N ARG A 696 0.20 -13.06 -19.04
CA ARG A 696 -0.57 -13.85 -18.06
C ARG A 696 0.17 -15.10 -17.56
N ARG A 697 1.47 -15.23 -17.83
CA ARG A 697 2.27 -16.35 -17.30
C ARG A 697 2.44 -16.20 -15.79
N PRO A 698 2.50 -17.31 -15.01
CA PRO A 698 2.75 -17.23 -13.58
C PRO A 698 4.13 -16.62 -13.29
N LEU A 699 4.25 -15.96 -12.13
CA LEU A 699 5.51 -15.43 -11.60
C LEU A 699 6.61 -16.49 -11.61
N HIS A 700 7.84 -16.08 -11.92
CA HIS A 700 8.93 -17.03 -12.06
C HIS A 700 9.31 -17.69 -10.71
N ASN A 701 9.89 -18.89 -10.75
CA ASN A 701 10.22 -19.63 -9.52
C ASN A 701 11.29 -18.90 -8.67
N HIS A 702 12.20 -18.18 -9.31
CA HIS A 702 13.24 -17.38 -8.65
C HIS A 702 12.86 -15.90 -8.47
N GLU A 703 11.63 -15.51 -8.83
CA GLU A 703 11.18 -14.13 -8.61
C GLU A 703 10.97 -13.86 -7.11
N PRO A 704 11.38 -12.69 -6.57
CA PRO A 704 11.28 -12.40 -5.14
C PRO A 704 9.84 -12.50 -4.63
N ARG A 705 9.60 -13.26 -3.56
CA ARG A 705 8.25 -13.54 -3.05
C ARG A 705 7.98 -12.89 -1.71
N ASN A 706 6.72 -12.54 -1.46
CA ASN A 706 6.28 -12.15 -0.13
C ASN A 706 6.00 -13.41 0.70
N TYR A 707 6.54 -13.47 1.92
CA TYR A 707 6.28 -14.56 2.87
C TYR A 707 5.38 -14.06 3.98
N LYS A 708 4.20 -14.66 4.12
CA LYS A 708 3.18 -14.34 5.12
C LYS A 708 3.32 -15.26 6.33
N ILE A 709 3.25 -14.70 7.53
CA ILE A 709 3.40 -15.38 8.81
C ILE A 709 2.20 -15.00 9.66
N ASP A 710 1.46 -15.99 10.16
CA ASP A 710 0.34 -15.73 11.07
C ASP A 710 0.89 -15.38 12.46
N ALA A 711 0.61 -14.15 12.90
CA ALA A 711 1.08 -13.63 14.17
C ALA A 711 -0.04 -13.49 15.20
N SER A 712 -1.28 -13.91 14.88
CA SER A 712 -2.48 -13.63 15.67
C SER A 712 -2.37 -14.09 17.12
N ASP A 713 -2.06 -15.37 17.34
CA ASP A 713 -1.90 -15.94 18.68
C ASP A 713 -0.75 -15.29 19.45
N ALA A 714 0.34 -14.92 18.77
CA ALA A 714 1.50 -14.29 19.38
C ALA A 714 1.20 -12.84 19.79
N VAL A 715 0.50 -12.08 18.94
CA VAL A 715 -0.01 -10.74 19.26
C VAL A 715 -0.95 -10.82 20.45
N GLN A 716 -1.91 -11.74 20.46
CA GLN A 716 -2.83 -11.90 21.58
C GLN A 716 -2.10 -12.27 22.88
N ARG A 717 -1.08 -13.13 22.84
CA ARG A 717 -0.23 -13.45 24.01
C ARG A 717 0.47 -12.20 24.57
N VAL A 718 1.13 -11.40 23.73
CA VAL A 718 1.85 -10.21 24.22
C VAL A 718 0.90 -9.11 24.71
N LEU A 719 -0.28 -8.94 24.08
CA LEU A 719 -1.32 -8.03 24.56
C LEU A 719 -1.89 -8.48 25.92
N ASN A 720 -2.17 -9.77 26.10
CA ASN A 720 -2.61 -10.33 27.38
C ASN A 720 -1.57 -10.16 28.50
N ASN A 721 -0.27 -10.13 28.15
CA ASN A 721 0.83 -9.82 29.05
C ASN A 721 1.02 -8.29 29.30
N GLY A 722 0.08 -7.46 28.84
CA GLY A 722 0.07 -6.01 29.12
C GLY A 722 0.83 -5.14 28.11
N ALA A 723 1.27 -5.69 26.97
CA ALA A 723 1.88 -4.88 25.92
C ALA A 723 0.86 -3.88 25.34
N LYS A 724 1.28 -2.62 25.19
CA LYS A 724 0.49 -1.54 24.55
C LYS A 724 0.94 -1.22 23.12
N ASN A 725 1.94 -1.95 22.63
CA ASN A 725 2.56 -1.74 21.34
C ASN A 725 3.23 -3.04 20.90
N ILE A 726 3.45 -3.17 19.59
CA ILE A 726 4.07 -4.35 18.98
C ILE A 726 5.34 -3.91 18.24
N THR A 727 6.41 -4.64 18.44
CA THR A 727 7.64 -4.59 17.64
C THR A 727 7.89 -5.98 17.08
N VAL A 728 8.45 -6.07 15.88
CA VAL A 728 8.84 -7.33 15.23
C VAL A 728 10.37 -7.43 15.25
N GLN A 729 10.88 -8.61 15.59
CA GLN A 729 12.29 -8.96 15.45
C GLN A 729 12.44 -10.25 14.63
N LEU A 730 13.40 -10.24 13.70
CA LEU A 730 13.80 -11.43 12.95
C LEU A 730 15.23 -11.78 13.33
N VAL A 731 15.52 -13.08 13.48
CA VAL A 731 16.87 -13.61 13.69
C VAL A 731 17.14 -14.68 12.63
N ILE A 732 18.22 -14.51 11.87
CA ILE A 732 18.59 -15.40 10.77
C ILE A 732 19.69 -16.36 11.25
N VAL A 733 19.36 -17.65 11.32
CA VAL A 733 20.19 -18.70 11.93
C VAL A 733 20.60 -19.72 10.87
N GLY A 734 21.90 -19.94 10.66
CA GLY A 734 22.40 -21.00 9.79
C GLY A 734 22.13 -22.38 10.36
N LEU A 735 22.24 -23.42 9.52
CA LEU A 735 22.03 -24.83 9.93
C LEU A 735 22.99 -25.31 11.05
N ASN A 736 24.07 -24.57 11.30
CA ASN A 736 25.02 -24.80 12.39
C ASN A 736 24.63 -24.12 13.73
N GLY A 737 23.46 -23.49 13.81
CA GLY A 737 22.98 -22.77 14.99
C GLY A 737 23.58 -21.37 15.20
N LYS A 738 24.43 -20.87 14.29
CA LYS A 738 25.10 -19.56 14.38
C LYS A 738 24.45 -18.53 13.45
N PRO A 739 24.71 -17.23 13.62
CA PRO A 739 24.30 -16.23 12.63
C PRO A 739 24.87 -16.55 11.24
N VAL A 740 24.12 -16.24 10.19
CA VAL A 740 24.55 -16.41 8.79
C VAL A 740 24.28 -15.14 8.00
N GLU A 741 25.34 -14.50 7.51
CA GLU A 741 25.24 -13.35 6.60
C GLU A 741 24.87 -13.81 5.18
N ASN A 742 24.23 -12.93 4.40
CA ASN A 742 23.96 -13.13 2.97
C ASN A 742 23.11 -14.37 2.59
N ALA A 743 22.34 -14.92 3.53
CA ALA A 743 21.36 -15.98 3.26
C ALA A 743 19.97 -15.44 2.87
N VAL A 744 19.58 -14.29 3.44
CA VAL A 744 18.24 -13.71 3.30
C VAL A 744 18.36 -12.21 2.99
N PHE A 745 17.77 -11.78 1.89
CA PHE A 745 17.66 -10.38 1.48
C PHE A 745 16.17 -10.04 1.34
N ILE A 746 15.72 -8.89 1.87
CA ILE A 746 14.31 -8.47 1.82
C ILE A 746 14.21 -6.98 1.51
N GLU A 747 13.09 -6.54 0.94
CA GLU A 747 12.82 -5.13 0.62
C GLU A 747 11.96 -4.42 1.68
N GLY A 748 11.39 -5.18 2.62
CA GLY A 748 10.67 -4.65 3.76
C GLY A 748 10.10 -5.72 4.68
N VAL A 749 9.55 -5.27 5.79
CA VAL A 749 8.67 -6.04 6.67
C VAL A 749 7.39 -5.24 6.87
N SER A 750 6.21 -5.85 6.80
CA SER A 750 4.99 -5.22 7.33
C SER A 750 4.38 -6.02 8.46
N LEU A 751 3.65 -5.31 9.32
CA LEU A 751 2.78 -5.86 10.33
C LEU A 751 1.36 -5.37 10.02
N ASN A 752 0.52 -6.29 9.55
CA ASN A 752 -0.83 -6.04 9.08
C ASN A 752 -1.84 -6.51 10.13
N PHE A 753 -2.84 -5.70 10.43
CA PHE A 753 -3.96 -6.06 11.30
C PHE A 753 -5.22 -6.16 10.45
N MET A 754 -5.71 -7.38 10.24
CA MET A 754 -6.91 -7.66 9.44
C MET A 754 -8.18 -7.50 10.28
N ASP A 755 -9.29 -7.12 9.66
CA ASP A 755 -10.63 -7.21 10.25
C ASP A 755 -11.22 -8.62 10.08
#